data_AF-A0A917PH87-F1
#
_entry.id   AF-A0A917PH87-F1
#
_cell.length_a   1.000
_cell.length_b   1.000
_cell.length_c   1.000
_cell.angle_alpha   90.00
_cell.angle_beta   90.00
_cell.angle_gamma   90.00
#
_symmetry.space_group_name_H-M   'P 1'
#
loop_
_entity.id
_entity.type
_entity.pdbx_description
1 polymer ?
#
loop_
_entity_poly.entity_id
_entity_poly.type
_entity_poly.pdbx_seq_one_letter_code
_entity_poly.pdbx_strand_id
1 'polypeptide(L)'
;MSFVFADPGGRRWRTLRLVLLVCAGVVGLLLAGLGVSVAFRPALPGLALLDTAPAQERRTFMERVHPGTPVAAFAPALPAAHGTRGAPEVTGFYVNWDDNSFSSLRQHLSSLTELDPEALHFTDAGLLPDDPVKTANLLAFLHAQPGRGVRLVPLVNNYDNRTQAWQSAPLARMLRSVDERRALEDHLLRYVRQVGGAGLMIDFEQVPADVQPQYVAFLHELHARTRANGWRLNVALPLDDDNYPYAQLGAAVDRVHLMAYDEHDDGGAPGPVAAQGWLQDTLQARLAQLPAGEVVLDVGNYGYDWGAHGGSTLSYQDAVTQAQSAGVSPHLDAGSLNPTYTYRAADGAHTVWYLDAVSTFDSVQAARRLGVNQVALWRMGTEDPRVWRVLNRTALGTPGLLGQDVVGALRPLPYGYDLAYRGRGELLRVVSQPRDGLRALTFEAGRGLVTGERTVRPASPFVIGRWGSTHPRDIAITFDDGPDPTWTPKLLDILHAAQAPATFFVVGLQAQQYPGLVRQEVARGMRSARTRSRTRTSAWSPPPRCGWSWTRRSACCRASWGAARCSSGRRSRRTWSRPRRSRRACCSRRAPWGTRRSGWASTRRTGRSPARTRSCGPCCSRCRTGRVRWCCCTTRAGTARRRWRPCRASSVSCAPTGTGW
;
A
#
# COMPACT_ATOMS: atom_id res chain seq x y z
N MET A 1 -65.81 -11.74 -55.42
CA MET A 1 -64.60 -11.16 -54.80
C MET A 1 -63.70 -10.66 -55.93
N SER A 2 -63.33 -9.38 -55.94
CA SER A 2 -62.43 -8.79 -56.94
C SER A 2 -60.97 -8.99 -56.51
N PHE A 3 -60.15 -9.60 -57.39
CA PHE A 3 -58.72 -9.75 -57.16
C PHE A 3 -58.01 -8.39 -57.29
N VAL A 4 -57.41 -7.91 -56.20
CA VAL A 4 -56.79 -6.57 -56.09
C VAL A 4 -55.51 -6.41 -56.94
N PHE A 5 -54.99 -7.50 -57.51
CA PHE A 5 -53.67 -7.53 -58.18
C PHE A 5 -53.69 -8.16 -59.58
N ALA A 6 -54.53 -7.63 -60.48
CA ALA A 6 -54.39 -7.89 -61.91
C ALA A 6 -53.31 -6.98 -62.53
N ASP A 7 -52.29 -7.56 -63.17
CA ASP A 7 -51.32 -6.85 -64.04
C ASP A 7 -51.35 -7.44 -65.46
N PRO A 8 -52.37 -7.10 -66.28
CA PRO A 8 -52.47 -7.58 -67.66
C PRO A 8 -51.35 -7.05 -68.57
N GLY A 9 -50.55 -6.07 -68.12
CA GLY A 9 -49.39 -5.57 -68.85
C GLY A 9 -48.08 -6.30 -68.54
N GLY A 10 -48.07 -7.21 -67.54
CA GLY A 10 -46.89 -7.98 -67.11
C GLY A 10 -45.70 -7.12 -66.64
N ARG A 11 -45.90 -5.82 -66.37
CA ARG A 11 -44.82 -4.87 -66.11
C ARG A 11 -44.20 -5.13 -64.73
N ARG A 12 -45.02 -5.42 -63.72
CA ARG A 12 -44.58 -5.74 -62.35
C ARG A 12 -43.75 -7.02 -62.32
N TRP A 13 -44.08 -8.02 -63.15
CA TRP A 13 -43.27 -9.24 -63.27
C TRP A 13 -41.90 -8.96 -63.90
N ARG A 14 -41.82 -8.08 -64.91
CA ARG A 14 -40.53 -7.62 -65.46
C ARG A 14 -39.69 -6.88 -64.42
N THR A 15 -40.29 -5.95 -63.65
CA THR A 15 -39.60 -5.24 -62.57
C THR A 15 -39.13 -6.20 -61.47
N LEU A 16 -39.98 -7.10 -61.00
CA LEU A 16 -39.62 -8.08 -59.96
C LEU A 16 -38.50 -9.03 -60.42
N ARG A 17 -38.56 -9.50 -61.67
CA ARG A 17 -37.49 -10.34 -62.26
C ARG A 17 -36.18 -9.58 -62.39
N LEU A 18 -36.20 -8.29 -62.74
CA LEU A 18 -35.01 -7.44 -62.76
C LEU A 18 -34.41 -7.27 -61.35
N VAL A 19 -35.25 -6.97 -60.34
CA VAL A 19 -34.82 -6.84 -58.93
C VAL A 19 -34.21 -8.15 -58.43
N LEU A 20 -34.85 -9.30 -58.68
CA LEU A 20 -34.32 -10.61 -58.30
C LEU A 20 -32.98 -10.94 -58.97
N LEU A 21 -32.80 -10.58 -60.25
CA LEU A 21 -31.52 -10.74 -60.95
C LEU A 21 -30.42 -9.83 -60.38
N VAL A 22 -30.73 -8.59 -60.03
CA VAL A 22 -29.78 -7.67 -59.38
C VAL A 22 -29.40 -8.19 -57.99
N CYS A 23 -30.37 -8.62 -57.18
CA CYS A 23 -30.10 -9.22 -55.86
C CYS A 23 -29.24 -10.49 -55.97
N ALA A 24 -29.52 -11.37 -56.94
CA ALA A 24 -28.70 -12.55 -57.20
C ALA A 24 -27.27 -12.19 -57.63
N GLY A 25 -27.11 -11.17 -58.47
CA GLY A 25 -25.79 -10.65 -58.87
C GLY A 25 -24.98 -10.08 -57.69
N VAL A 26 -25.63 -9.32 -56.80
CA VAL A 26 -25.00 -8.79 -55.58
C VAL A 26 -24.59 -9.92 -54.62
N VAL A 27 -25.45 -10.92 -54.40
CA VAL A 27 -25.11 -12.10 -53.59
C VAL A 27 -23.96 -12.89 -54.23
N GLY A 28 -23.95 -13.05 -55.56
CA GLY A 28 -22.85 -13.66 -56.30
C GLY A 28 -21.52 -12.92 -56.12
N LEU A 29 -21.53 -11.59 -56.20
CA LEU A 29 -20.36 -10.75 -55.95
C LEU A 29 -19.85 -10.85 -54.50
N LEU A 30 -20.75 -10.88 -53.51
CA LEU A 30 -20.38 -11.06 -52.10
C LEU A 30 -19.79 -12.45 -51.83
N LEU A 31 -20.34 -13.51 -52.42
CA LEU A 31 -19.80 -14.87 -52.32
C LEU A 31 -18.47 -15.03 -53.08
N ALA A 32 -18.30 -14.36 -54.22
CA ALA A 32 -17.02 -14.30 -54.92
C ALA A 32 -15.96 -13.56 -54.10
N GLY A 33 -16.31 -12.41 -53.49
CA GLY A 33 -15.44 -11.68 -52.57
C GLY A 33 -15.04 -12.51 -51.35
N LEU A 34 -15.98 -13.28 -50.77
CA LEU A 34 -15.70 -14.23 -49.70
C LEU A 34 -14.77 -15.36 -50.16
N GLY A 35 -14.97 -15.92 -51.35
CA GLY A 35 -14.09 -16.93 -51.95
C GLY A 35 -12.67 -16.42 -52.17
N VAL A 36 -12.54 -15.21 -52.72
CA VAL A 36 -11.25 -14.50 -52.86
C VAL A 36 -10.61 -14.26 -51.49
N SER A 37 -11.37 -13.85 -50.47
CA SER A 37 -10.90 -13.69 -49.09
C SER A 37 -10.45 -15.00 -48.40
N VAL A 38 -10.88 -16.16 -48.88
CA VAL A 38 -10.46 -17.48 -48.38
C VAL A 38 -9.24 -18.01 -49.16
N ALA A 39 -9.16 -17.71 -50.46
CA ALA A 39 -8.02 -18.06 -51.31
C ALA A 39 -6.79 -17.20 -51.00
N PHE A 40 -6.96 -15.88 -50.97
CA PHE A 40 -5.94 -14.93 -50.49
C PHE A 40 -5.98 -14.86 -48.97
N ARG A 41 -5.41 -15.87 -48.32
CA ARG A 41 -5.11 -15.79 -46.88
C ARG A 41 -4.16 -14.62 -46.66
N PRO A 42 -4.54 -13.55 -45.93
CA PRO A 42 -3.56 -12.58 -45.48
C PRO A 42 -2.57 -13.31 -44.57
N ALA A 43 -1.28 -12.99 -44.71
CA ALA A 43 -0.26 -13.45 -43.77
C ALA A 43 -0.48 -12.70 -42.44
N LEU A 44 -1.37 -13.23 -41.60
CA LEU A 44 -1.55 -12.76 -40.23
C LEU A 44 -0.17 -12.80 -39.54
N PRO A 45 0.33 -11.69 -38.98
CA PRO A 45 1.56 -11.73 -38.19
C PRO A 45 1.37 -12.75 -37.08
N GLY A 46 2.31 -13.70 -36.98
CA GLY A 46 2.17 -14.88 -36.14
C GLY A 46 1.83 -14.50 -34.70
N LEU A 47 0.66 -14.92 -34.23
CA LEU A 47 0.22 -14.68 -32.86
C LEU A 47 1.11 -15.52 -31.93
N ALA A 48 2.21 -14.91 -31.49
CA ALA A 48 3.24 -15.53 -30.67
C ALA A 48 2.73 -15.81 -29.25
N LEU A 49 1.90 -16.85 -29.13
CA LEU A 49 1.81 -17.63 -27.91
C LEU A 49 3.24 -18.02 -27.52
N LEU A 50 3.62 -17.73 -26.28
CA LEU A 50 4.97 -17.89 -25.76
C LEU A 50 5.33 -19.36 -25.50
N ASP A 51 5.33 -20.17 -26.55
CA ASP A 51 6.18 -21.36 -26.61
C ASP A 51 7.65 -20.93 -26.71
N THR A 52 8.52 -21.74 -26.12
CA THR A 52 9.89 -21.34 -25.76
C THR A 52 10.76 -20.99 -26.97
N ALA A 53 11.11 -19.71 -27.12
CA ALA A 53 12.17 -19.28 -28.03
C ALA A 53 13.50 -20.00 -27.68
N PRO A 54 14.22 -20.57 -28.67
CA PRO A 54 15.44 -21.34 -28.41
C PRO A 54 16.55 -20.44 -27.85
N ALA A 55 17.34 -20.99 -26.93
CA ALA A 55 18.24 -20.21 -26.06
C ALA A 55 19.44 -19.51 -26.73
N GLN A 56 19.60 -19.61 -28.06
CA GLN A 56 20.74 -19.03 -28.78
C GLN A 56 20.59 -17.53 -29.07
N GLU A 57 19.40 -17.04 -29.43
CA GLU A 57 19.20 -15.59 -29.70
C GLU A 57 19.33 -14.72 -28.44
N ARG A 58 19.25 -15.31 -27.23
CA ARG A 58 19.48 -14.61 -25.97
C ARG A 58 20.93 -14.13 -25.77
N ARG A 59 21.91 -14.57 -26.57
CA ARG A 59 23.31 -14.12 -26.45
C ARG A 59 23.65 -12.92 -27.32
N THR A 60 23.24 -12.91 -28.59
CA THR A 60 23.70 -11.95 -29.61
C THR A 60 23.18 -10.51 -29.44
N PHE A 61 22.27 -10.26 -28.49
CA PHE A 61 21.85 -8.90 -28.13
C PHE A 61 22.60 -8.32 -26.91
N MET A 62 23.14 -9.16 -26.01
CA MET A 62 24.03 -8.67 -24.93
C MET A 62 25.38 -8.19 -25.46
N GLU A 63 25.79 -8.67 -26.63
CA GLU A 63 27.13 -8.53 -27.20
C GLU A 63 27.33 -7.25 -28.03
N ARG A 64 26.39 -6.29 -27.95
CA ARG A 64 26.46 -4.99 -28.64
C ARG A 64 26.24 -3.74 -27.76
N VAL A 65 26.37 -3.89 -26.45
CA VAL A 65 26.86 -2.78 -25.61
C VAL A 65 28.37 -2.71 -25.77
N HIS A 66 28.95 -1.53 -26.00
CA HIS A 66 30.37 -1.42 -26.36
C HIS A 66 31.32 -1.94 -25.27
N PRO A 67 32.27 -2.84 -25.58
CA PRO A 67 33.36 -3.16 -24.67
C PRO A 67 34.40 -2.03 -24.69
N GLY A 68 34.84 -1.57 -23.52
CA GLY A 68 36.06 -0.74 -23.42
C GLY A 68 35.97 0.58 -22.66
N THR A 69 35.55 0.54 -21.39
CA THR A 69 36.17 1.42 -20.38
C THR A 69 36.45 0.56 -19.14
N PRO A 70 37.67 0.56 -18.57
CA PRO A 70 38.00 -0.31 -17.44
C PRO A 70 37.15 0.00 -16.19
N VAL A 71 36.28 -0.93 -15.81
CA VAL A 71 35.34 -0.79 -14.68
C VAL A 71 36.07 -1.01 -13.34
N ALA A 72 36.98 -0.09 -13.01
CA ALA A 72 37.85 -0.16 -11.83
C ALA A 72 37.68 1.01 -10.84
N ALA A 73 36.89 2.04 -11.19
CA ALA A 73 36.97 3.35 -10.55
C ALA A 73 35.64 3.96 -10.01
N PHE A 74 34.47 3.40 -10.34
CA PHE A 74 33.21 4.18 -10.32
C PHE A 74 32.29 4.07 -9.09
N ALA A 75 32.56 3.18 -8.13
CA ALA A 75 31.98 3.31 -6.79
C ALA A 75 32.91 4.19 -5.94
N PRO A 76 32.56 5.46 -5.64
CA PRO A 76 33.44 6.35 -4.89
C PRO A 76 33.69 5.79 -3.48
N ALA A 77 34.91 5.95 -2.99
CA ALA A 77 35.23 5.54 -1.63
C ALA A 77 34.38 6.35 -0.64
N LEU A 78 33.79 5.67 0.34
CA LEU A 78 33.01 6.35 1.38
C LEU A 78 33.85 7.45 2.06
N PRO A 79 33.28 8.65 2.36
CA PRO A 79 34.03 9.82 2.82
C PRO A 79 34.85 9.64 4.12
N ALA A 80 35.60 10.68 4.50
CA ALA A 80 36.24 10.76 5.81
C ALA A 80 35.17 10.71 6.92
N ALA A 81 35.42 9.94 7.99
CA ALA A 81 34.41 9.69 9.02
C ALA A 81 34.29 10.85 10.01
N HIS A 82 33.11 11.48 10.06
CA HIS A 82 32.77 12.49 11.06
C HIS A 82 32.13 11.86 12.32
N GLY A 83 32.39 12.44 13.49
CA GLY A 83 31.90 11.92 14.77
C GLY A 83 30.42 12.21 14.99
N THR A 84 29.59 11.15 15.01
CA THR A 84 28.14 11.26 15.16
C THR A 84 27.72 11.69 16.58
N ARG A 85 26.64 12.48 16.69
CA ARG A 85 26.09 12.97 17.97
C ARG A 85 24.59 12.75 18.04
N GLY A 86 24.10 12.37 19.23
CA GLY A 86 22.68 12.11 19.50
C GLY A 86 22.27 10.65 19.32
N ALA A 87 21.06 10.32 19.79
CA ALA A 87 20.42 9.04 19.50
C ALA A 87 19.85 9.04 18.07
N PRO A 88 19.78 7.88 17.39
CA PRO A 88 19.25 7.79 16.04
C PRO A 88 17.74 7.98 16.02
N GLU A 89 17.31 8.85 15.12
CA GLU A 89 15.92 9.11 14.75
C GLU A 89 15.62 8.34 13.46
N VAL A 90 14.48 7.67 13.44
CA VAL A 90 13.95 6.90 12.31
C VAL A 90 12.54 7.40 12.05
N THR A 91 12.38 8.16 10.97
CA THR A 91 11.10 8.66 10.49
C THR A 91 10.50 7.69 9.47
N GLY A 92 9.18 7.58 9.42
CA GLY A 92 8.48 6.85 8.37
C GLY A 92 7.37 7.71 7.79
N PHE A 93 7.41 7.94 6.48
CA PHE A 93 6.32 8.63 5.80
C PHE A 93 5.17 7.68 5.55
N TYR A 94 3.99 8.08 5.99
CA TYR A 94 2.75 7.31 5.86
C TYR A 94 1.80 8.03 4.91
N VAL A 95 1.23 7.32 3.95
CA VAL A 95 0.26 7.88 2.99
C VAL A 95 -1.10 7.21 3.15
N ASN A 96 -2.19 7.95 2.97
CA ASN A 96 -3.52 7.33 3.05
C ASN A 96 -3.90 6.61 1.75
N TRP A 97 -3.39 7.02 0.58
CA TRP A 97 -3.80 6.43 -0.70
C TRP A 97 -3.35 4.98 -0.90
N ASP A 98 -2.27 4.53 -0.24
CA ASP A 98 -1.79 3.15 -0.29
C ASP A 98 -2.11 2.35 1.01
N ASP A 99 -2.95 1.32 0.88
CA ASP A 99 -3.30 0.40 1.98
C ASP A 99 -2.09 -0.41 2.51
N ASN A 100 -1.01 -0.55 1.73
CA ASN A 100 0.24 -1.15 2.21
C ASN A 100 0.95 -0.28 3.24
N SER A 101 0.77 1.05 3.21
CA SER A 101 1.39 1.98 4.16
C SER A 101 0.98 1.66 5.61
N PHE A 102 -0.31 1.37 5.82
CA PHE A 102 -0.82 0.90 7.10
C PHE A 102 -0.34 -0.53 7.46
N SER A 103 -0.08 -1.37 6.45
CA SER A 103 0.44 -2.73 6.66
C SER A 103 1.92 -2.75 7.08
N SER A 104 2.75 -1.88 6.50
CA SER A 104 4.13 -1.62 6.94
C SER A 104 4.13 -0.98 8.34
N LEU A 105 3.38 0.11 8.55
CA LEU A 105 3.28 0.80 9.83
C LEU A 105 2.90 -0.14 10.99
N ARG A 106 1.89 -0.98 10.80
CA ARG A 106 1.45 -1.94 11.83
C ARG A 106 2.55 -2.94 12.23
N GLN A 107 3.49 -3.24 11.33
CA GLN A 107 4.62 -4.14 11.60
C GLN A 107 5.80 -3.39 12.24
N HIS A 108 6.09 -2.18 11.77
CA HIS A 108 7.36 -1.48 12.06
C HIS A 108 7.22 -0.25 12.96
N LEU A 109 6.04 0.04 13.52
CA LEU A 109 5.82 1.13 14.51
C LEU A 109 6.79 1.10 15.72
N SER A 110 7.39 -0.04 16.06
CA SER A 110 8.43 -0.14 17.10
C SER A 110 9.84 0.23 16.65
N SER A 111 10.07 0.34 15.33
CA SER A 111 11.34 0.76 14.73
C SER A 111 11.46 2.28 14.63
N LEU A 112 10.33 3.00 14.64
CA LEU A 112 10.26 4.46 14.47
C LEU A 112 10.66 5.25 15.74
N THR A 113 11.02 6.52 15.54
CA THR A 113 10.92 7.61 16.53
C THR A 113 9.85 8.64 16.14
N GLU A 114 9.56 8.73 14.85
CA GLU A 114 8.76 9.79 14.23
C GLU A 114 7.91 9.13 13.13
N LEU A 115 6.69 9.63 12.94
CA LEU A 115 5.72 9.15 11.97
C LEU A 115 5.06 10.36 11.33
N ASP A 116 5.21 10.45 10.01
CA ASP A 116 4.93 11.65 9.25
C ASP A 116 3.83 11.30 8.24
N PRO A 117 2.55 11.35 8.67
CA PRO A 117 1.44 11.05 7.78
C PRO A 117 1.18 12.24 6.86
N GLU A 118 1.07 11.97 5.56
CA GLU A 118 0.39 12.84 4.62
C GLU A 118 -1.01 13.16 5.16
N ALA A 119 -1.25 14.43 5.44
CA ALA A 119 -2.37 14.86 6.27
C ALA A 119 -3.12 16.04 5.68
N LEU A 120 -2.41 16.99 5.05
CA LEU A 120 -2.98 18.23 4.53
C LEU A 120 -2.32 18.61 3.19
N HIS A 121 -3.15 19.07 2.26
CA HIS A 121 -2.78 19.59 0.96
C HIS A 121 -3.09 21.09 0.87
N PHE A 122 -2.12 21.93 0.54
CA PHE A 122 -2.31 23.34 0.27
C PHE A 122 -2.66 23.56 -1.21
N THR A 123 -3.86 24.08 -1.47
CA THR A 123 -4.45 24.23 -2.81
C THR A 123 -4.98 25.66 -3.06
N ASP A 124 -5.48 25.92 -4.27
CA ASP A 124 -6.20 27.16 -4.59
C ASP A 124 -7.47 27.38 -3.72
N ALA A 125 -8.08 26.28 -3.26
CA ALA A 125 -9.18 26.26 -2.30
C ALA A 125 -8.71 26.38 -0.82
N GLY A 126 -7.42 26.59 -0.59
CA GLY A 126 -6.79 26.60 0.72
C GLY A 126 -6.35 25.21 1.19
N LEU A 127 -6.27 25.04 2.52
CA LEU A 127 -5.71 23.84 3.15
C LEU A 127 -6.79 22.76 3.33
N LEU A 128 -6.67 21.65 2.58
CA LEU A 128 -7.60 20.53 2.54
C LEU A 128 -7.01 19.30 3.25
N PRO A 129 -7.78 18.52 4.03
CA PRO A 129 -7.32 17.24 4.56
C PRO A 129 -7.36 16.15 3.49
N ASP A 130 -6.35 15.28 3.47
CA ASP A 130 -6.18 14.19 2.48
C ASP A 130 -7.33 13.16 2.55
N ASP A 131 -7.29 12.22 3.51
CA ASP A 131 -8.43 11.36 3.83
C ASP A 131 -8.76 11.48 5.34
N PRO A 132 -9.80 12.26 5.72
CA PRO A 132 -10.26 12.38 7.11
C PRO A 132 -10.69 11.06 7.76
N VAL A 133 -11.11 10.05 6.99
CA VAL A 133 -11.54 8.75 7.49
C VAL A 133 -10.32 7.86 7.74
N LYS A 134 -9.37 7.76 6.81
CA LYS A 134 -8.11 7.03 7.03
C LYS A 134 -7.26 7.70 8.10
N THR A 135 -7.20 9.04 8.15
CA THR A 135 -6.57 9.79 9.26
C THR A 135 -7.22 9.46 10.60
N ALA A 136 -8.55 9.47 10.71
CA ALA A 136 -9.23 9.10 11.96
C ALA A 136 -8.95 7.64 12.38
N ASN A 137 -8.82 6.72 11.42
CA ASN A 137 -8.43 5.32 11.69
C ASN A 137 -6.96 5.20 12.13
N LEU A 138 -6.05 5.97 11.53
CA LEU A 138 -4.64 6.05 11.93
C LEU A 138 -4.52 6.57 13.38
N LEU A 139 -5.16 7.69 13.70
CA LEU A 139 -5.16 8.25 15.05
C LEU A 139 -5.75 7.27 16.07
N ALA A 140 -6.85 6.57 15.72
CA ALA A 140 -7.42 5.53 16.57
C ALA A 140 -6.47 4.34 16.80
N PHE A 141 -5.66 3.96 15.79
CA PHE A 141 -4.63 2.93 15.92
C PHE A 141 -3.46 3.38 16.80
N LEU A 142 -2.96 4.62 16.62
CA LEU A 142 -1.86 5.17 17.41
C LEU A 142 -2.26 5.37 18.88
N HIS A 143 -3.45 5.91 19.15
CA HIS A 143 -3.99 6.02 20.51
C HIS A 143 -4.21 4.67 21.21
N ALA A 144 -4.34 3.58 20.45
CA ALA A 144 -4.41 2.21 21.00
C ALA A 144 -3.01 1.60 21.31
N GLN A 145 -1.92 2.33 21.05
CA GLN A 145 -0.52 1.92 21.31
C GLN A 145 0.20 2.88 22.30
N PRO A 146 -0.39 3.23 23.46
CA PRO A 146 0.18 4.23 24.37
C PRO A 146 1.57 3.81 24.88
N GLY A 147 2.46 4.78 25.04
CA GLY A 147 3.80 4.57 25.59
C GLY A 147 4.88 4.12 24.60
N ARG A 148 4.60 3.98 23.30
CA ARG A 148 5.63 3.65 22.29
C ARG A 148 6.62 4.76 21.99
N GLY A 149 6.33 6.01 22.34
CA GLY A 149 7.26 7.14 22.18
C GLY A 149 7.54 7.56 20.74
N VAL A 150 6.67 7.22 19.79
CA VAL A 150 6.72 7.73 18.41
C VAL A 150 6.04 9.10 18.37
N ARG A 151 6.73 10.11 17.85
CA ARG A 151 6.19 11.46 17.62
C ARG A 151 5.34 11.45 16.36
N LEU A 152 4.19 12.11 16.41
CA LEU A 152 3.29 12.30 15.27
C LEU A 152 3.54 13.69 14.68
N VAL A 153 4.04 13.75 13.46
CA VAL A 153 4.45 15.02 12.81
C VAL A 153 3.71 15.11 11.46
N PRO A 154 2.48 15.64 11.41
CA PRO A 154 1.68 15.65 10.18
C PRO A 154 2.39 16.39 9.04
N LEU A 155 2.46 15.74 7.89
CA LEU A 155 3.02 16.27 6.65
C LEU A 155 2.00 17.13 5.91
N VAL A 156 2.48 18.26 5.42
CA VAL A 156 1.72 19.26 4.71
C VAL A 156 2.43 19.63 3.42
N ASN A 157 1.85 19.22 2.30
CA ASN A 157 2.40 19.51 0.98
C ASN A 157 1.52 20.49 0.19
N ASN A 158 1.95 20.87 -1.01
CA ASN A 158 1.21 21.73 -1.95
C ASN A 158 0.77 20.97 -3.21
N TYR A 159 0.56 19.65 -3.13
CA TYR A 159 -0.05 18.87 -4.22
C TYR A 159 -1.57 19.04 -4.21
N ASP A 160 -2.23 19.02 -5.38
CA ASP A 160 -3.69 18.89 -5.45
C ASP A 160 -4.10 17.58 -6.13
N ASN A 161 -4.56 16.62 -5.32
CA ASN A 161 -5.06 15.32 -5.76
C ASN A 161 -6.19 15.42 -6.82
N ARG A 162 -6.91 16.54 -6.95
CA ARG A 162 -7.95 16.74 -7.98
C ARG A 162 -7.37 17.12 -9.35
N THR A 163 -6.29 17.89 -9.38
CA THR A 163 -5.64 18.36 -10.62
C THR A 163 -4.40 17.54 -10.97
N GLN A 164 -3.95 16.65 -10.07
CA GLN A 164 -2.73 15.85 -10.18
C GLN A 164 -1.49 16.72 -10.42
N ALA A 165 -1.39 17.85 -9.72
CA ALA A 165 -0.34 18.85 -9.95
C ALA A 165 0.03 19.67 -8.70
N TRP A 166 1.31 20.04 -8.62
CA TRP A 166 1.87 20.95 -7.63
C TRP A 166 1.33 22.38 -7.78
N GLN A 167 0.98 23.00 -6.65
CA GLN A 167 0.25 24.27 -6.59
C GLN A 167 1.21 25.47 -6.43
N SER A 168 2.29 25.51 -7.21
CA SER A 168 3.34 26.55 -7.13
C SER A 168 2.80 27.97 -7.25
N ALA A 169 1.86 28.22 -8.16
CA ALA A 169 1.30 29.55 -8.38
C ALA A 169 0.37 30.02 -7.24
N PRO A 170 -0.55 29.19 -6.69
CA PRO A 170 -1.19 29.46 -5.39
C PRO A 170 -0.20 29.66 -4.24
N LEU A 171 0.78 28.78 -4.09
CA LEU A 171 1.77 28.83 -3.01
C LEU A 171 2.54 30.14 -3.02
N ALA A 172 3.03 30.56 -4.19
CA ALA A 172 3.76 31.81 -4.36
C ALA A 172 2.90 33.07 -4.11
N ARG A 173 1.56 33.00 -4.20
CA ARG A 173 0.69 34.11 -3.75
C ARG A 173 0.63 34.16 -2.24
N MET A 174 0.33 33.03 -1.60
CA MET A 174 0.25 32.89 -0.14
C MET A 174 1.55 33.32 0.54
N LEU A 175 2.71 32.85 0.06
CA LEU A 175 4.02 33.21 0.63
C LEU A 175 4.28 34.73 0.58
N ARG A 176 3.89 35.43 -0.50
CA ARG A 176 4.07 36.89 -0.61
C ARG A 176 3.15 37.69 0.34
N SER A 177 2.07 37.10 0.84
CA SER A 177 1.03 37.77 1.65
C SER A 177 1.17 37.43 3.14
N VAL A 178 1.60 38.40 3.96
CA VAL A 178 1.81 38.22 5.41
C VAL A 178 0.56 37.72 6.12
N ASP A 179 -0.61 38.20 5.72
CA ASP A 179 -1.89 37.80 6.31
C ASP A 179 -2.29 36.37 5.90
N GLU A 180 -2.01 35.95 4.66
CA GLU A 180 -2.27 34.57 4.21
C GLU A 180 -1.31 33.58 4.85
N ARG A 181 -0.01 33.92 5.00
CA ARG A 181 0.95 33.12 5.78
C ARG A 181 0.46 32.89 7.21
N ARG A 182 0.08 33.95 7.91
CA ARG A 182 -0.44 33.87 9.27
C ARG A 182 -1.75 33.09 9.37
N ALA A 183 -2.66 33.24 8.40
CA ALA A 183 -3.89 32.47 8.34
C ALA A 183 -3.63 30.96 8.11
N LEU A 184 -2.61 30.62 7.32
CA LEU A 184 -2.15 29.25 7.12
C LEU A 184 -1.52 28.68 8.39
N GLU A 185 -0.56 29.38 9.02
CA GLU A 185 0.01 29.01 10.32
C GLU A 185 -1.09 28.78 11.39
N ASP A 186 -2.07 29.68 11.47
CA ASP A 186 -3.22 29.57 12.37
C ASP A 186 -4.06 28.31 12.10
N HIS A 187 -4.11 27.83 10.86
CA HIS A 187 -4.75 26.57 10.51
C HIS A 187 -3.88 25.37 10.90
N LEU A 188 -2.60 25.38 10.55
CA LEU A 188 -1.63 24.34 10.86
C LEU A 188 -1.54 24.09 12.37
N LEU A 189 -1.34 25.14 13.17
CA LEU A 189 -1.23 25.07 14.63
C LEU A 189 -2.56 24.71 15.32
N ARG A 190 -3.71 24.83 14.64
CA ARG A 190 -4.99 24.26 15.09
C ARG A 190 -5.07 22.76 14.77
N TYR A 191 -4.63 22.34 13.59
CA TYR A 191 -4.63 20.94 13.18
C TYR A 191 -3.73 20.08 14.08
N VAL A 192 -2.49 20.52 14.37
CA VAL A 192 -1.57 19.82 15.29
C VAL A 192 -2.23 19.56 16.65
N ARG A 193 -2.91 20.57 17.22
CA ARG A 193 -3.68 20.42 18.48
C ARG A 193 -4.84 19.44 18.36
N GLN A 194 -5.55 19.45 17.22
CA GLN A 194 -6.69 18.58 16.97
C GLN A 194 -6.29 17.10 16.86
N VAL A 195 -5.15 16.79 16.24
CA VAL A 195 -4.67 15.41 16.06
C VAL A 195 -3.79 14.91 17.22
N GLY A 196 -3.37 15.80 18.14
CA GLY A 196 -2.43 15.46 19.21
C GLY A 196 -0.98 15.32 18.72
N GLY A 197 -0.62 16.07 17.68
CA GLY A 197 0.71 16.05 17.06
C GLY A 197 1.80 16.67 17.96
N ALA A 198 3.04 16.31 17.63
CA ALA A 198 4.27 16.79 18.27
C ALA A 198 5.11 17.71 17.36
N GLY A 199 4.65 17.97 16.13
CA GLY A 199 5.34 18.80 15.16
C GLY A 199 4.53 19.05 13.88
N LEU A 200 5.17 19.65 12.89
CA LEU A 200 4.76 19.72 11.49
C LEU A 200 5.93 19.33 10.59
N MET A 201 5.61 18.65 9.49
CA MET A 201 6.51 18.51 8.34
C MET A 201 5.97 19.40 7.21
N ILE A 202 6.79 20.33 6.73
CA ILE A 202 6.46 21.17 5.58
C ILE A 202 7.14 20.60 4.34
N ASP A 203 6.32 20.24 3.35
CA ASP A 203 6.70 19.50 2.16
C ASP A 203 6.25 20.30 0.92
N PHE A 204 6.74 21.54 0.85
CA PHE A 204 6.38 22.46 -0.23
C PHE A 204 7.38 22.31 -1.38
N GLU A 205 6.96 21.61 -2.42
CA GLU A 205 7.70 21.39 -3.65
C GLU A 205 7.42 22.45 -4.72
N GLN A 206 8.31 22.51 -5.70
CA GLN A 206 8.25 23.44 -6.83
C GLN A 206 8.03 24.91 -6.41
N VAL A 207 8.71 25.34 -5.33
CA VAL A 207 8.69 26.72 -4.82
C VAL A 207 9.43 27.63 -5.80
N PRO A 208 8.78 28.65 -6.40
CA PRO A 208 9.45 29.53 -7.35
C PRO A 208 10.63 30.29 -6.73
N ALA A 209 11.74 30.38 -7.44
CA ALA A 209 12.98 31.03 -6.95
C ALA A 209 12.76 32.48 -6.48
N ASP A 210 11.80 33.21 -7.06
CA ASP A 210 11.49 34.60 -6.70
C ASP A 210 10.71 34.77 -5.38
N VAL A 211 10.25 33.66 -4.77
CA VAL A 211 9.58 33.66 -3.44
C VAL A 211 10.36 32.91 -2.36
N GLN A 212 11.59 32.46 -2.64
CA GLN A 212 12.43 31.78 -1.64
C GLN A 212 12.68 32.61 -0.36
N PRO A 213 12.92 33.94 -0.40
CA PRO A 213 13.03 34.76 0.81
C PRO A 213 11.74 34.77 1.66
N GLN A 214 10.58 34.69 1.01
CA GLN A 214 9.27 34.64 1.64
C GLN A 214 8.96 33.24 2.20
N TYR A 215 9.52 32.18 1.61
CA TYR A 215 9.48 30.83 2.17
C TYR A 215 10.35 30.70 3.43
N VAL A 216 11.57 31.26 3.42
CA VAL A 216 12.41 31.40 4.62
C VAL A 216 11.68 32.18 5.71
N ALA A 217 11.00 33.29 5.37
CA ALA A 217 10.20 34.05 6.33
C ALA A 217 9.03 33.23 6.91
N PHE A 218 8.29 32.50 6.07
CA PHE A 218 7.21 31.59 6.50
C PHE A 218 7.68 30.56 7.52
N LEU A 219 8.82 29.90 7.24
CA LEU A 219 9.36 28.89 8.16
C LEU A 219 9.81 29.52 9.47
N HIS A 220 10.51 30.67 9.47
CA HIS A 220 10.88 31.37 10.71
C HIS A 220 9.65 31.80 11.54
N GLU A 221 8.60 32.33 10.89
CA GLU A 221 7.35 32.71 11.54
C GLU A 221 6.66 31.49 12.18
N LEU A 222 6.55 30.37 11.45
CA LEU A 222 5.99 29.12 11.95
C LEU A 222 6.86 28.45 13.03
N HIS A 223 8.18 28.57 12.95
CA HIS A 223 9.14 27.95 13.88
C HIS A 223 9.10 28.56 15.27
N ALA A 224 9.04 29.90 15.34
CA ALA A 224 8.84 30.60 16.61
C ALA A 224 7.55 30.15 17.31
N ARG A 225 6.50 29.86 16.52
CA ARG A 225 5.18 29.45 17.03
C ARG A 225 5.10 27.96 17.40
N THR A 226 5.76 27.07 16.66
CA THR A 226 5.85 25.63 16.99
C THR A 226 6.72 25.42 18.23
N ARG A 227 7.91 26.02 18.31
CA ARG A 227 8.78 25.98 19.50
C ARG A 227 8.09 26.53 20.75
N ALA A 228 7.27 27.58 20.64
CA ALA A 228 6.47 28.11 21.76
C ALA A 228 5.40 27.13 22.30
N ASN A 229 5.08 26.06 21.56
CA ASN A 229 4.20 24.96 22.02
C ASN A 229 5.00 23.69 22.39
N GLY A 230 6.33 23.72 22.31
CA GLY A 230 7.18 22.54 22.48
C GLY A 230 7.12 21.54 21.30
N TRP A 231 6.70 22.01 20.13
CA TRP A 231 6.60 21.20 18.91
C TRP A 231 7.79 21.39 17.99
N ARG A 232 8.05 20.35 17.19
CA ARG A 232 9.05 20.32 16.12
C ARG A 232 8.55 21.01 14.85
N LEU A 233 9.43 21.69 14.13
CA LEU A 233 9.24 22.00 12.70
C LEU A 233 10.30 21.26 11.87
N ASN A 234 9.85 20.42 10.94
CA ASN A 234 10.68 19.82 9.90
C ASN A 234 10.34 20.47 8.56
N VAL A 235 11.30 20.50 7.63
CA VAL A 235 11.06 20.80 6.21
C VAL A 235 11.69 19.73 5.34
N ALA A 236 10.96 19.23 4.34
CA ALA A 236 11.49 18.40 3.27
C ALA A 236 12.00 19.30 2.14
N LEU A 237 13.17 18.98 1.59
CA LEU A 237 13.80 19.65 0.47
C LEU A 237 14.38 18.60 -0.50
N PRO A 238 14.40 18.88 -1.81
CA PRO A 238 15.15 18.06 -2.77
C PRO A 238 16.63 17.97 -2.38
N LEU A 239 17.31 16.87 -2.75
CA LEU A 239 18.73 16.74 -2.46
C LEU A 239 19.58 17.67 -3.35
N ASP A 240 19.23 17.87 -4.62
CA ASP A 240 20.12 18.43 -5.65
C ASP A 240 19.68 19.76 -6.31
N ASP A 241 18.54 20.34 -5.92
CA ASP A 241 18.12 21.67 -6.45
C ASP A 241 18.83 22.84 -5.72
N ASP A 242 19.77 23.51 -6.38
CA ASP A 242 20.48 24.69 -5.87
C ASP A 242 19.62 25.98 -5.77
N ASN A 243 18.36 25.99 -6.25
CA ASN A 243 17.48 27.15 -6.10
C ASN A 243 16.97 27.38 -4.66
N TYR A 244 17.08 26.37 -3.77
CA TYR A 244 16.69 26.49 -2.37
C TYR A 244 17.84 27.04 -1.50
N PRO A 245 17.62 28.09 -0.68
CA PRO A 245 18.66 28.64 0.21
C PRO A 245 18.83 27.78 1.48
N TYR A 246 19.40 26.58 1.34
CA TYR A 246 19.50 25.57 2.41
C TYR A 246 19.99 26.12 3.75
N ALA A 247 21.06 26.92 3.77
CA ALA A 247 21.59 27.52 5.01
C ALA A 247 20.58 28.43 5.74
N GLN A 248 19.67 29.09 5.02
CA GLN A 248 18.61 29.93 5.60
C GLN A 248 17.41 29.08 6.03
N LEU A 249 17.00 28.13 5.20
CA LEU A 249 15.90 27.20 5.49
C LEU A 249 16.20 26.32 6.71
N GLY A 250 17.43 25.81 6.83
CA GLY A 250 17.91 25.03 7.98
C GLY A 250 17.92 25.85 9.28
N ALA A 251 18.32 27.12 9.22
CA ALA A 251 18.25 28.03 10.36
C ALA A 251 16.80 28.38 10.79
N ALA A 252 15.80 28.04 9.97
CA ALA A 252 14.38 28.29 10.19
C ALA A 252 13.58 27.05 10.68
N VAL A 253 14.24 25.95 11.03
CA VAL A 253 13.60 24.66 11.40
C VAL A 253 14.34 23.93 12.52
N ASP A 254 13.83 22.76 12.94
CA ASP A 254 14.51 21.81 13.83
C ASP A 254 15.15 20.63 13.07
N ARG A 255 14.68 20.33 11.86
CA ARG A 255 15.31 19.41 10.89
C ARG A 255 15.11 19.85 9.45
N VAL A 256 16.15 19.63 8.64
CA VAL A 256 16.03 19.54 7.18
C VAL A 256 16.04 18.07 6.80
N HIS A 257 15.00 17.63 6.11
CA HIS A 257 14.90 16.34 5.46
C HIS A 257 15.36 16.50 4.01
N LEU A 258 16.35 15.71 3.60
CA LEU A 258 16.89 15.75 2.24
C LEU A 258 16.44 14.51 1.47
N MET A 259 15.62 14.74 0.45
CA MET A 259 15.03 13.71 -0.41
C MET A 259 16.10 13.10 -1.31
N ALA A 260 16.73 12.01 -0.86
CA ALA A 260 17.84 11.35 -1.53
C ALA A 260 17.35 10.24 -2.48
N TYR A 261 16.49 10.67 -3.42
CA TYR A 261 15.84 9.88 -4.44
C TYR A 261 15.38 10.79 -5.59
N ASP A 262 14.88 10.19 -6.66
CA ASP A 262 14.41 10.84 -7.89
C ASP A 262 15.49 11.64 -8.64
N GLU A 263 16.75 11.17 -8.61
CA GLU A 263 17.80 11.54 -9.58
C GLU A 263 17.34 11.31 -11.03
N HIS A 264 16.48 10.30 -11.22
CA HIS A 264 15.69 10.05 -12.42
C HIS A 264 14.23 9.73 -12.03
N ASP A 265 13.27 10.48 -12.58
CA ASP A 265 11.83 10.39 -12.30
C ASP A 265 11.01 9.86 -13.50
N ASP A 266 9.67 9.84 -13.39
CA ASP A 266 8.78 9.36 -14.46
C ASP A 266 8.63 10.30 -15.67
N GLY A 267 8.96 11.59 -15.51
CA GLY A 267 9.04 12.57 -16.60
C GLY A 267 10.40 12.55 -17.35
N GLY A 268 11.45 12.06 -16.70
CA GLY A 268 12.82 12.06 -17.17
C GLY A 268 13.21 10.90 -18.08
N ALA A 269 14.50 10.85 -18.42
CA ALA A 269 15.09 9.73 -19.14
C ALA A 269 15.40 8.56 -18.17
N PRO A 270 15.43 7.29 -18.63
CA PRO A 270 15.62 6.14 -17.74
C PRO A 270 17.01 6.11 -17.10
N GLY A 271 17.08 6.05 -15.78
CA GLY A 271 18.33 6.00 -15.02
C GLY A 271 18.14 5.59 -13.56
N PRO A 272 19.22 5.52 -12.77
CA PRO A 272 19.17 5.17 -11.35
C PRO A 272 18.30 6.17 -10.57
N VAL A 273 17.61 5.70 -9.53
CA VAL A 273 16.71 6.54 -8.73
C VAL A 273 17.47 7.29 -7.63
N ALA A 274 18.56 6.70 -7.14
CA ALA A 274 19.48 7.32 -6.18
C ALA A 274 20.87 6.70 -6.29
N ALA A 275 21.64 7.06 -7.31
CA ALA A 275 22.99 6.55 -7.51
C ALA A 275 23.89 6.92 -6.33
N GLN A 276 24.71 5.97 -5.88
CA GLN A 276 25.60 6.13 -4.74
C GLN A 276 26.59 7.30 -4.92
N GLY A 277 26.99 7.60 -6.16
CA GLY A 277 27.85 8.74 -6.49
C GLY A 277 27.16 10.08 -6.30
N TRP A 278 26.05 10.31 -7.01
CA TRP A 278 25.20 11.51 -6.87
C TRP A 278 24.81 11.76 -5.41
N LEU A 279 24.36 10.72 -4.69
CA LEU A 279 24.01 10.83 -3.28
C LEU A 279 25.19 11.27 -2.42
N GLN A 280 26.38 10.69 -2.61
CA GLN A 280 27.57 11.05 -1.83
C GLN A 280 28.04 12.48 -2.10
N ASP A 281 28.16 12.86 -3.37
CA ASP A 281 28.72 14.16 -3.76
C ASP A 281 27.75 15.30 -3.44
N THR A 282 26.45 15.13 -3.72
CA THR A 282 25.44 16.15 -3.42
C THR A 282 25.18 16.27 -1.92
N LEU A 283 25.10 15.16 -1.17
CA LEU A 283 24.97 15.25 0.30
C LEU A 283 26.18 15.95 0.93
N GLN A 284 27.39 15.69 0.43
CA GLN A 284 28.59 16.41 0.88
C GLN A 284 28.50 17.92 0.57
N ALA A 285 27.96 18.30 -0.59
CA ALA A 285 27.71 19.71 -0.94
C ALA A 285 26.65 20.37 -0.05
N ARG A 286 25.56 19.67 0.31
CA ARG A 286 24.53 20.17 1.24
C ARG A 286 25.07 20.33 2.66
N LEU A 287 25.97 19.45 3.10
CA LEU A 287 26.61 19.54 4.42
C LEU A 287 27.68 20.63 4.55
N ALA A 288 28.04 21.32 3.45
CA ALA A 288 28.73 22.61 3.52
C ALA A 288 27.80 23.77 3.93
N GLN A 289 26.48 23.58 3.85
CA GLN A 289 25.45 24.57 4.19
C GLN A 289 24.60 24.20 5.41
N LEU A 290 24.51 22.91 5.76
CA LEU A 290 23.64 22.37 6.81
C LEU A 290 24.42 21.60 7.88
N PRO A 291 24.14 21.78 9.19
CA PRO A 291 24.74 20.97 10.24
C PRO A 291 24.31 19.49 10.14
N ALA A 292 25.26 18.56 10.05
CA ALA A 292 24.98 17.12 9.87
C ALA A 292 24.10 16.48 10.97
N GLY A 293 24.01 17.10 12.16
CA GLY A 293 23.12 16.66 13.25
C GLY A 293 21.67 17.15 13.14
N GLU A 294 21.40 18.06 12.20
CA GLU A 294 20.09 18.65 11.88
C GLU A 294 19.54 18.17 10.53
N VAL A 295 20.35 17.44 9.76
CA VAL A 295 19.94 16.74 8.54
C VAL A 295 19.34 15.38 8.87
N VAL A 296 18.27 15.02 8.17
CA VAL A 296 17.74 13.66 8.02
C VAL A 296 17.94 13.24 6.57
N LEU A 297 18.47 12.03 6.34
CA LEU A 297 18.55 11.46 5.00
C LEU A 297 17.27 10.67 4.72
N ASP A 298 16.51 11.11 3.73
CA ASP A 298 15.25 10.50 3.37
C ASP A 298 15.50 9.57 2.19
N VAL A 299 15.37 8.25 2.42
CA VAL A 299 15.76 7.22 1.46
C VAL A 299 14.55 6.62 0.77
N GLY A 300 14.64 6.51 -0.55
CA GLY A 300 13.63 5.88 -1.38
C GLY A 300 13.60 4.35 -1.24
N ASN A 301 12.44 3.74 -1.47
CA ASN A 301 12.29 2.29 -1.60
C ASN A 301 11.14 1.92 -2.55
N TYR A 302 11.32 2.29 -3.81
CA TYR A 302 10.41 2.13 -4.96
C TYR A 302 11.26 2.22 -6.24
N GLY A 303 10.65 2.28 -7.42
CA GLY A 303 11.35 2.53 -8.68
C GLY A 303 10.42 3.01 -9.78
N TYR A 304 10.92 3.00 -11.01
CA TYR A 304 10.17 3.36 -12.22
C TYR A 304 10.41 2.35 -13.34
N ASP A 305 9.36 2.09 -14.14
CA ASP A 305 9.44 1.37 -15.42
C ASP A 305 9.21 2.36 -16.56
N TRP A 306 10.23 2.61 -17.38
CA TRP A 306 10.15 3.47 -18.55
C TRP A 306 9.88 2.65 -19.81
N GLY A 307 8.73 2.92 -20.44
CA GLY A 307 8.28 2.30 -21.70
C GLY A 307 8.18 3.28 -22.86
N ALA A 308 7.32 2.99 -23.85
CA ALA A 308 7.13 3.87 -25.01
C ALA A 308 6.37 5.18 -24.71
N HIS A 309 5.95 5.39 -23.45
CA HIS A 309 5.04 6.46 -23.03
C HIS A 309 5.56 7.28 -21.82
N GLY A 310 6.85 7.16 -21.47
CA GLY A 310 7.43 7.76 -20.26
C GLY A 310 7.67 6.72 -19.17
N GLY A 311 7.99 7.19 -17.96
CA GLY A 311 8.11 6.35 -16.77
C GLY A 311 6.76 5.98 -16.15
N SER A 312 6.82 5.13 -15.12
CA SER A 312 5.67 4.76 -14.28
C SER A 312 6.17 4.21 -12.96
N THR A 313 5.80 4.84 -11.85
CA THR A 313 6.25 4.46 -10.49
C THR A 313 5.77 3.06 -10.12
N LEU A 314 6.62 2.30 -9.43
CA LEU A 314 6.37 0.93 -8.99
C LEU A 314 6.98 0.64 -7.61
N SER A 315 6.40 -0.30 -6.86
CA SER A 315 7.00 -0.74 -5.60
C SER A 315 8.21 -1.66 -5.84
N TYR A 316 9.04 -1.87 -4.81
CA TYR A 316 10.06 -2.92 -4.84
C TYR A 316 9.45 -4.29 -5.19
N GLN A 317 8.28 -4.60 -4.63
CA GLN A 317 7.62 -5.87 -4.85
C GLN A 317 7.05 -6.00 -6.27
N ASP A 318 6.66 -4.88 -6.91
CA ASP A 318 6.26 -4.86 -8.32
C ASP A 318 7.45 -5.11 -9.23
N ALA A 319 8.58 -4.39 -9.08
CA ALA A 319 9.81 -4.64 -9.85
C ALA A 319 10.22 -6.12 -9.80
N VAL A 320 10.31 -6.67 -8.59
CA VAL A 320 10.70 -8.07 -8.38
C VAL A 320 9.66 -9.06 -8.96
N THR A 321 8.37 -8.71 -9.01
CA THR A 321 7.31 -9.55 -9.61
C THR A 321 7.27 -9.43 -11.14
N GLN A 322 7.53 -8.25 -11.67
CA GLN A 322 7.56 -7.93 -13.09
C GLN A 322 8.77 -8.60 -13.76
N ALA A 323 9.96 -8.48 -13.18
CA ALA A 323 11.16 -9.19 -13.64
C ALA A 323 10.95 -10.71 -13.72
N GLN A 324 10.33 -11.31 -12.68
CA GLN A 324 9.93 -12.72 -12.68
C GLN A 324 8.95 -13.06 -13.81
N SER A 325 7.98 -12.17 -14.06
CA SER A 325 6.93 -12.38 -15.06
C SER A 325 7.45 -12.26 -16.50
N ALA A 326 8.43 -11.38 -16.73
CA ALA A 326 9.16 -11.24 -17.99
C ALA A 326 10.26 -12.32 -18.18
N GLY A 327 10.58 -13.10 -17.16
CA GLY A 327 11.62 -14.14 -17.22
C GLY A 327 13.04 -13.58 -17.36
N VAL A 328 13.28 -12.39 -16.80
CA VAL A 328 14.58 -11.72 -16.68
C VAL A 328 15.09 -11.80 -15.24
N SER A 329 16.29 -11.33 -14.98
CA SER A 329 16.88 -11.33 -13.62
C SER A 329 17.47 -9.94 -13.34
N PRO A 330 17.02 -9.23 -12.29
CA PRO A 330 17.64 -7.98 -11.88
C PRO A 330 19.10 -8.18 -11.50
N HIS A 331 19.89 -7.14 -11.75
CA HIS A 331 21.31 -7.07 -11.39
C HIS A 331 21.61 -5.70 -10.81
N LEU A 332 22.59 -5.63 -9.90
CA LEU A 332 23.14 -4.37 -9.43
C LEU A 332 24.00 -3.76 -10.55
N ASP A 333 23.75 -2.52 -10.93
CA ASP A 333 24.71 -1.76 -11.74
C ASP A 333 25.93 -1.37 -10.89
N ALA A 334 27.12 -1.43 -11.49
CA ALA A 334 28.39 -1.20 -10.81
C ALA A 334 28.80 0.28 -10.74
N GLY A 335 28.15 1.17 -11.49
CA GLY A 335 28.36 2.62 -11.39
C GLY A 335 27.50 3.26 -10.31
N SER A 336 26.20 2.97 -10.32
CA SER A 336 25.19 3.57 -9.43
C SER A 336 24.95 2.81 -8.12
N LEU A 337 25.28 1.51 -8.05
CA LEU A 337 24.82 0.60 -7.00
C LEU A 337 23.28 0.58 -6.82
N ASN A 338 22.54 0.84 -7.91
CA ASN A 338 21.10 0.65 -7.99
C ASN A 338 20.79 -0.63 -8.78
N PRO A 339 19.80 -1.45 -8.38
CA PRO A 339 19.38 -2.60 -9.16
C PRO A 339 18.52 -2.21 -10.39
N THR A 340 18.77 -2.89 -11.50
CA THR A 340 18.11 -2.63 -12.79
C THR A 340 17.89 -3.91 -13.61
N TYR A 341 16.94 -3.84 -14.56
CA TYR A 341 16.78 -4.78 -15.66
C TYR A 341 16.11 -4.10 -16.86
N THR A 342 16.26 -4.71 -18.04
CA THR A 342 15.46 -4.40 -19.23
C THR A 342 14.59 -5.58 -19.63
N TYR A 343 13.44 -5.32 -20.26
CA TYR A 343 12.56 -6.35 -20.81
C TYR A 343 11.87 -5.85 -22.10
N ARG A 344 11.03 -6.68 -22.71
CA ARG A 344 10.14 -6.25 -23.82
C ARG A 344 8.68 -6.39 -23.41
N ALA A 345 7.94 -5.31 -23.57
CA ALA A 345 6.49 -5.26 -23.44
C ALA A 345 5.82 -5.38 -24.82
N ALA A 346 4.57 -4.95 -24.94
CA ALA A 346 3.81 -4.97 -26.21
C ALA A 346 4.06 -3.72 -27.08
N ASP A 347 4.40 -2.60 -26.43
CA ASP A 347 4.65 -1.28 -27.00
C ASP A 347 6.14 -1.01 -27.27
N GLY A 348 7.06 -1.60 -26.49
CA GLY A 348 8.49 -1.37 -26.69
C GLY A 348 9.45 -2.27 -25.94
N ALA A 349 10.72 -1.87 -25.95
CA ALA A 349 11.68 -2.27 -24.94
C ALA A 349 11.49 -1.35 -23.72
N HIS A 350 11.57 -1.95 -22.53
CA HIS A 350 11.38 -1.28 -21.25
C HIS A 350 12.65 -1.34 -20.43
N THR A 351 12.89 -0.30 -19.64
CA THR A 351 14.00 -0.19 -18.68
C THR A 351 13.43 0.06 -17.30
N VAL A 352 13.84 -0.74 -16.32
CA VAL A 352 13.43 -0.57 -14.92
C VAL A 352 14.65 -0.29 -14.05
N TRP A 353 14.54 0.74 -13.22
CA TRP A 353 15.44 1.00 -12.10
C TRP A 353 14.61 1.08 -10.83
N TYR A 354 15.14 0.55 -9.73
CA TYR A 354 14.47 0.58 -8.44
C TYR A 354 15.47 0.62 -7.29
N LEU A 355 14.97 0.90 -6.09
CA LEU A 355 15.71 0.91 -4.83
C LEU A 355 15.23 -0.25 -3.94
N ASP A 356 16.14 -0.78 -3.14
CA ASP A 356 15.82 -1.79 -2.13
C ASP A 356 16.71 -1.68 -0.87
N ALA A 357 16.61 -2.63 0.06
CA ALA A 357 17.35 -2.57 1.32
C ALA A 357 18.90 -2.68 1.20
N VAL A 358 19.45 -3.03 0.03
CA VAL A 358 20.89 -2.91 -0.30
C VAL A 358 21.22 -1.50 -0.69
N SER A 359 20.49 -0.88 -1.63
CA SER A 359 20.67 0.54 -1.96
C SER A 359 20.49 1.41 -0.71
N THR A 360 19.43 1.20 0.08
CA THR A 360 19.27 1.90 1.38
C THR A 360 20.43 1.63 2.35
N PHE A 361 21.03 0.43 2.38
CA PHE A 361 22.19 0.18 3.21
C PHE A 361 23.38 1.05 2.78
N ASP A 362 23.68 1.11 1.49
CA ASP A 362 24.81 1.88 0.94
C ASP A 362 24.59 3.40 1.04
N SER A 363 23.36 3.90 0.83
CA SER A 363 22.97 5.29 1.09
C SER A 363 23.16 5.68 2.57
N VAL A 364 22.72 4.82 3.50
CA VAL A 364 22.86 5.08 4.94
C VAL A 364 24.34 4.97 5.38
N GLN A 365 25.14 4.10 4.76
CA GLN A 365 26.59 4.05 5.02
C GLN A 365 27.30 5.35 4.59
N ALA A 366 26.86 5.97 3.50
CA ALA A 366 27.35 7.29 3.05
C ALA A 366 26.95 8.41 4.02
N ALA A 367 25.67 8.55 4.36
CA ALA A 367 25.21 9.53 5.34
C ALA A 367 25.97 9.42 6.67
N ARG A 368 26.11 8.21 7.20
CA ARG A 368 26.79 7.96 8.48
C ARG A 368 28.27 8.32 8.47
N ARG A 369 28.95 8.19 7.32
CA ARG A 369 30.35 8.65 7.15
C ARG A 369 30.44 10.18 7.21
N LEU A 370 29.54 10.85 6.52
CA LEU A 370 29.39 12.31 6.52
C LEU A 370 28.80 12.87 7.84
N GLY A 371 28.52 12.01 8.82
CA GLY A 371 28.04 12.38 10.16
C GLY A 371 26.52 12.47 10.30
N VAL A 372 25.77 12.29 9.20
CA VAL A 372 24.30 12.24 9.20
C VAL A 372 23.84 10.88 9.72
N ASN A 373 23.22 10.88 10.89
CA ASN A 373 22.87 9.67 11.63
C ASN A 373 21.34 9.49 11.80
N GLN A 374 20.56 10.41 11.23
CA GLN A 374 19.09 10.41 11.22
C GLN A 374 18.59 9.99 9.84
N VAL A 375 17.53 9.18 9.77
CA VAL A 375 17.04 8.61 8.51
C VAL A 375 15.51 8.59 8.44
N ALA A 376 14.94 8.84 7.26
CA ALA A 376 13.52 8.63 6.98
C ALA A 376 13.33 7.65 5.82
N LEU A 377 12.17 6.98 5.77
CA LEU A 377 11.80 6.10 4.65
C LEU A 377 10.67 6.74 3.83
N TRP A 378 10.96 7.14 2.57
CA TRP A 378 9.97 7.48 1.56
C TRP A 378 9.70 6.24 0.68
N ARG A 379 8.57 5.54 0.83
CA ARG A 379 7.53 5.71 1.84
C ARG A 379 7.15 4.35 2.42
N MET A 380 6.53 4.34 3.59
CA MET A 380 6.02 3.10 4.17
C MET A 380 4.98 2.50 3.21
N GLY A 381 5.13 1.22 2.89
CA GLY A 381 4.23 0.44 2.04
C GLY A 381 4.88 -0.16 0.79
N THR A 382 5.85 0.52 0.17
CA THR A 382 6.46 0.09 -1.11
C THR A 382 7.73 -0.74 -0.95
N GLU A 383 8.25 -0.86 0.27
CA GLU A 383 9.65 -1.21 0.51
C GLU A 383 9.99 -2.71 0.41
N ASP A 384 11.26 -3.03 0.12
CA ASP A 384 11.88 -4.28 0.57
C ASP A 384 11.74 -4.37 2.11
N PRO A 385 11.02 -5.37 2.67
CA PRO A 385 10.83 -5.46 4.11
C PRO A 385 12.13 -5.69 4.90
N ARG A 386 13.29 -5.87 4.23
CA ARG A 386 14.62 -5.83 4.83
C ARG A 386 15.15 -4.43 5.14
N VAL A 387 14.55 -3.35 4.64
CA VAL A 387 15.00 -1.98 4.94
C VAL A 387 15.01 -1.72 6.46
N TRP A 388 14.05 -2.31 7.18
CA TRP A 388 13.94 -2.31 8.65
C TRP A 388 15.05 -3.07 9.40
N ARG A 389 16.03 -3.65 8.69
CA ARG A 389 17.30 -4.14 9.24
C ARG A 389 18.40 -3.08 9.16
N VAL A 390 18.37 -2.22 8.14
CA VAL A 390 19.20 -1.00 8.04
C VAL A 390 18.70 0.05 9.02
N LEU A 391 17.39 0.36 8.96
CA LEU A 391 16.69 1.34 9.79
C LEU A 391 16.47 0.86 11.26
N ASN A 392 17.30 -0.07 11.74
CA ASN A 392 17.19 -0.58 13.09
C ASN A 392 17.87 0.36 14.09
N ARG A 393 17.10 0.97 14.99
CA ARG A 393 17.59 1.94 15.99
C ARG A 393 18.76 1.45 16.86
N THR A 394 18.96 0.14 17.06
CA THR A 394 20.13 -0.40 17.78
C THR A 394 21.39 -0.44 16.88
N ALA A 395 21.24 -0.80 15.61
CA ALA A 395 22.33 -0.75 14.63
C ALA A 395 22.72 0.70 14.25
N LEU A 396 21.73 1.60 14.13
CA LEU A 396 21.95 3.03 13.94
C LEU A 396 22.58 3.70 15.17
N GLY A 397 22.26 3.23 16.38
CA GLY A 397 22.79 3.76 17.64
C GLY A 397 24.16 3.22 18.04
N THR A 398 24.67 2.21 17.33
CA THR A 398 26.03 1.69 17.50
C THR A 398 26.99 2.60 16.72
N PRO A 399 28.01 3.23 17.35
CA PRO A 399 28.92 4.14 16.65
C PRO A 399 29.71 3.50 15.50
N GLY A 400 30.07 4.31 14.49
CA GLY A 400 30.81 3.86 13.31
C GLY A 400 29.91 3.53 12.12
N LEU A 401 30.26 2.49 11.36
CA LEU A 401 29.49 1.96 10.22
C LEU A 401 28.55 0.81 10.66
N LEU A 402 27.54 0.53 9.85
CA LEU A 402 26.77 -0.72 9.91
C LEU A 402 27.69 -1.92 9.56
N GLY A 403 27.54 -3.01 10.31
CA GLY A 403 28.42 -4.18 10.22
C GLY A 403 28.01 -5.24 9.21
N GLN A 404 28.86 -6.26 9.06
CA GLN A 404 28.58 -7.43 8.21
C GLN A 404 27.38 -8.26 8.70
N ASP A 405 26.97 -8.10 9.96
CA ASP A 405 25.74 -8.67 10.52
C ASP A 405 24.48 -8.10 9.87
N VAL A 406 24.47 -6.79 9.60
CA VAL A 406 23.38 -6.10 8.87
C VAL A 406 23.32 -6.63 7.44
N VAL A 407 24.45 -6.66 6.72
CA VAL A 407 24.55 -7.24 5.37
C VAL A 407 24.10 -8.70 5.35
N GLY A 408 24.49 -9.49 6.36
CA GLY A 408 24.03 -10.87 6.55
C GLY A 408 22.51 -10.97 6.72
N ALA A 409 21.89 -10.00 7.41
CA ALA A 409 20.45 -9.91 7.60
C ALA A 409 19.67 -9.45 6.36
N LEU A 410 20.31 -8.84 5.34
CA LEU A 410 19.69 -8.46 4.06
C LEU A 410 19.56 -9.65 3.07
N ARG A 411 20.37 -10.71 3.23
CA ARG A 411 20.43 -11.85 2.29
C ARG A 411 19.10 -12.60 2.05
N PRO A 412 18.24 -12.87 3.05
CA PRO A 412 17.00 -13.62 2.82
C PRO A 412 15.87 -12.67 2.42
N LEU A 413 15.42 -12.70 1.16
CA LEU A 413 14.33 -11.85 0.70
C LEU A 413 12.97 -12.37 1.24
N PRO A 414 12.30 -11.68 2.18
CA PRO A 414 10.91 -12.01 2.51
C PRO A 414 10.00 -11.67 1.33
N TYR A 415 8.79 -12.20 1.30
CA TYR A 415 7.76 -11.65 0.43
C TYR A 415 7.26 -10.30 0.99
N GLY A 416 6.92 -9.37 0.10
CA GLY A 416 6.36 -8.05 0.42
C GLY A 416 4.92 -8.11 0.96
N TYR A 417 4.30 -6.95 1.11
CA TYR A 417 2.95 -6.84 1.68
C TYR A 417 1.83 -7.22 0.69
N ASP A 418 2.16 -7.21 -0.60
CA ASP A 418 1.24 -7.24 -1.73
C ASP A 418 0.57 -8.59 -2.02
N LEU A 419 -0.44 -8.50 -2.90
CA LEU A 419 -1.11 -9.63 -3.51
C LEU A 419 -0.90 -9.56 -5.02
N ALA A 420 -0.05 -10.42 -5.58
CA ALA A 420 0.17 -10.49 -7.03
C ALA A 420 -1.07 -11.09 -7.71
N TYR A 421 -1.72 -10.37 -8.62
CA TYR A 421 -2.92 -10.88 -9.30
C TYR A 421 -2.57 -11.57 -10.64
N ARG A 422 -3.31 -12.63 -11.00
CA ARG A 422 -3.11 -13.33 -12.29
C ARG A 422 -4.44 -13.70 -12.95
N GLY A 423 -4.68 -13.23 -14.17
CA GLY A 423 -5.94 -13.48 -14.91
C GLY A 423 -6.94 -12.31 -14.79
N ARG A 424 -8.19 -12.55 -15.19
CA ARG A 424 -9.27 -11.54 -15.26
C ARG A 424 -10.59 -12.10 -14.69
N GLY A 425 -11.43 -11.22 -14.15
CA GLY A 425 -12.73 -11.54 -13.56
C GLY A 425 -12.78 -11.45 -12.03
N GLU A 426 -13.98 -11.66 -11.47
CA GLU A 426 -14.31 -11.30 -10.08
C GLU A 426 -14.16 -12.44 -9.06
N LEU A 427 -13.95 -13.67 -9.52
CA LEU A 427 -13.73 -14.82 -8.63
C LEU A 427 -12.26 -14.92 -8.27
N LEU A 428 -11.95 -14.63 -7.00
CA LEU A 428 -10.60 -14.69 -6.45
C LEU A 428 -10.26 -16.10 -5.93
N ARG A 429 -9.12 -16.64 -6.36
CA ARG A 429 -8.58 -17.93 -5.90
C ARG A 429 -7.10 -17.80 -5.59
N VAL A 430 -6.65 -18.24 -4.41
CA VAL A 430 -5.21 -18.39 -4.14
C VAL A 430 -4.61 -19.44 -5.08
N VAL A 431 -3.68 -19.01 -5.93
CA VAL A 431 -2.96 -19.84 -6.93
C VAL A 431 -1.66 -20.37 -6.34
N SER A 432 -0.92 -19.55 -5.59
CA SER A 432 0.23 -19.97 -4.80
C SER A 432 0.22 -19.35 -3.40
N GLN A 433 0.79 -20.09 -2.45
CA GLN A 433 1.21 -19.55 -1.16
C GLN A 433 2.55 -18.83 -1.33
N PRO A 434 2.82 -17.79 -0.53
CA PRO A 434 4.05 -17.01 -0.62
C PRO A 434 5.27 -17.85 -0.27
N ARG A 435 6.44 -17.39 -0.75
CA ARG A 435 7.74 -18.02 -0.52
C ARG A 435 8.82 -16.96 -0.40
N ASP A 436 9.62 -17.05 0.65
CA ASP A 436 10.83 -16.25 0.81
C ASP A 436 11.84 -16.57 -0.30
N GLY A 437 12.40 -15.53 -0.90
CA GLY A 437 13.55 -15.60 -1.79
C GLY A 437 14.88 -15.69 -1.05
N LEU A 438 15.95 -15.43 -1.77
CA LEU A 438 17.33 -15.39 -1.29
C LEU A 438 18.18 -14.62 -2.31
N ARG A 439 19.00 -13.68 -1.84
CA ARG A 439 20.04 -12.99 -2.62
C ARG A 439 21.43 -13.33 -2.12
N ALA A 440 22.39 -13.35 -3.03
CA ALA A 440 23.81 -13.34 -2.74
C ALA A 440 24.31 -11.90 -2.79
N LEU A 441 25.14 -11.51 -1.82
CA LEU A 441 25.68 -10.16 -1.67
C LEU A 441 27.19 -10.20 -1.52
N THR A 442 27.88 -9.39 -2.33
CA THR A 442 29.31 -9.07 -2.27
C THR A 442 29.47 -7.79 -1.45
N PHE A 443 30.22 -7.86 -0.35
CA PHE A 443 30.47 -6.70 0.52
C PHE A 443 31.96 -6.41 0.58
N GLU A 444 32.34 -5.19 0.18
CA GLU A 444 33.72 -4.74 0.18
C GLU A 444 34.02 -3.98 1.47
N ALA A 445 34.55 -4.70 2.48
CA ALA A 445 34.83 -4.12 3.79
C ALA A 445 35.77 -2.90 3.77
N GLY A 446 36.63 -2.76 2.75
CA GLY A 446 37.49 -1.58 2.56
C GLY A 446 36.73 -0.33 2.09
N ARG A 447 35.72 -0.49 1.23
CA ARG A 447 34.80 0.60 0.86
C ARG A 447 33.75 0.84 1.95
N GLY A 448 33.24 -0.24 2.55
CA GLY A 448 32.09 -0.24 3.47
C GLY A 448 30.74 -0.45 2.78
N LEU A 449 30.75 -0.85 1.51
CA LEU A 449 29.59 -0.90 0.61
C LEU A 449 29.31 -2.32 0.06
N VAL A 450 28.09 -2.54 -0.43
CA VAL A 450 27.68 -3.77 -1.15
C VAL A 450 27.84 -3.57 -2.65
N THR A 451 29.00 -3.96 -3.19
CA THR A 451 29.34 -3.76 -4.61
C THR A 451 28.83 -4.84 -5.56
N GLY A 452 27.91 -5.71 -5.11
CA GLY A 452 27.29 -6.69 -6.00
C GLY A 452 26.14 -7.46 -5.36
N GLU A 453 25.01 -7.46 -6.05
CA GLU A 453 23.86 -8.31 -5.73
C GLU A 453 23.56 -9.31 -6.86
N ARG A 454 23.11 -10.50 -6.48
CA ARG A 454 22.40 -11.41 -7.39
C ARG A 454 21.26 -12.14 -6.67
N THR A 455 20.04 -12.03 -7.21
CA THR A 455 18.92 -12.90 -6.81
C THR A 455 19.27 -14.37 -7.10
N VAL A 456 19.29 -15.20 -6.05
CA VAL A 456 19.53 -16.66 -6.13
C VAL A 456 18.20 -17.41 -6.19
N ARG A 457 17.18 -16.90 -5.51
CA ARG A 457 15.78 -17.30 -5.63
C ARG A 457 14.92 -16.05 -5.45
N PRO A 458 14.01 -15.72 -6.37
CA PRO A 458 13.12 -14.58 -6.15
C PRO A 458 12.16 -14.84 -4.98
N ALA A 459 11.75 -13.76 -4.30
CA ALA A 459 10.61 -13.81 -3.39
C ALA A 459 9.30 -13.83 -4.19
N SER A 460 8.28 -14.49 -3.65
CA SER A 460 6.97 -14.59 -4.29
C SER A 460 5.87 -14.32 -3.24
N PRO A 461 5.01 -13.31 -3.43
CA PRO A 461 3.88 -13.04 -2.53
C PRO A 461 2.74 -14.06 -2.72
N PHE A 462 1.59 -13.82 -2.10
CA PHE A 462 0.37 -14.57 -2.43
C PHE A 462 -0.04 -14.24 -3.87
N VAL A 463 -0.04 -15.23 -4.76
CA VAL A 463 -0.62 -15.05 -6.10
C VAL A 463 -2.12 -15.33 -6.04
N ILE A 464 -2.92 -14.31 -6.31
CA ILE A 464 -4.38 -14.38 -6.38
C ILE A 464 -4.80 -14.47 -7.85
N GLY A 465 -5.21 -15.67 -8.26
CA GLY A 465 -5.83 -15.88 -9.54
C GLY A 465 -7.20 -15.18 -9.60
N ARG A 466 -7.40 -14.31 -10.59
CA ARG A 466 -8.70 -13.74 -10.96
C ARG A 466 -9.31 -14.59 -12.07
N TRP A 467 -10.54 -15.02 -11.86
CA TRP A 467 -11.30 -15.87 -12.79
C TRP A 467 -12.71 -15.31 -12.98
N GLY A 468 -13.28 -15.54 -14.16
CA GLY A 468 -14.62 -15.11 -14.53
C GLY A 468 -14.91 -15.55 -15.96
N SER A 469 -16.00 -15.05 -16.55
CA SER A 469 -16.07 -15.04 -18.01
C SER A 469 -15.19 -13.93 -18.56
N THR A 470 -14.50 -14.22 -19.67
CA THR A 470 -13.81 -13.25 -20.51
C THR A 470 -14.53 -13.00 -21.85
N HIS A 471 -15.75 -13.52 -22.01
CA HIS A 471 -16.55 -13.42 -23.23
C HIS A 471 -17.82 -12.59 -22.98
N PRO A 472 -18.07 -11.50 -23.74
CA PRO A 472 -19.25 -10.63 -23.56
C PRO A 472 -20.64 -11.26 -23.78
N ARG A 473 -20.74 -12.59 -23.89
CA ARG A 473 -21.97 -13.34 -24.18
C ARG A 473 -22.21 -14.54 -23.25
N ASP A 474 -21.33 -14.81 -22.28
CA ASP A 474 -21.56 -15.89 -21.32
C ASP A 474 -22.59 -15.46 -20.28
N ILE A 475 -23.60 -16.31 -20.06
CA ILE A 475 -24.61 -16.10 -19.01
C ILE A 475 -24.26 -17.00 -17.82
N ALA A 476 -24.04 -16.40 -16.65
CA ALA A 476 -23.76 -17.12 -15.40
C ALA A 476 -25.03 -17.20 -14.54
N ILE A 477 -25.49 -18.42 -14.24
CA ILE A 477 -26.53 -18.64 -13.23
C ILE A 477 -25.89 -18.48 -11.85
N THR A 478 -26.47 -17.63 -10.99
CA THR A 478 -25.94 -17.33 -9.65
C THR A 478 -27.01 -17.50 -8.57
N PHE A 479 -26.56 -17.90 -7.38
CA PHE A 479 -27.36 -18.01 -6.16
C PHE A 479 -26.57 -17.40 -4.99
N ASP A 480 -27.18 -16.58 -4.14
CA ASP A 480 -26.50 -15.97 -2.98
C ASP A 480 -27.05 -16.51 -1.64
N ASP A 481 -26.43 -16.07 -0.54
CA ASP A 481 -26.76 -16.38 0.86
C ASP A 481 -26.71 -17.87 1.29
N GLY A 482 -26.11 -18.75 0.48
CA GLY A 482 -25.94 -20.18 0.80
C GLY A 482 -24.76 -20.51 1.73
N PRO A 483 -24.49 -21.81 2.00
CA PRO A 483 -25.37 -22.95 1.80
C PRO A 483 -26.51 -22.99 2.84
N ASP A 484 -27.74 -23.16 2.40
CA ASP A 484 -28.89 -23.44 3.27
C ASP A 484 -29.16 -24.96 3.31
N PRO A 485 -29.36 -25.57 4.50
CA PRO A 485 -29.53 -27.02 4.64
C PRO A 485 -30.83 -27.58 4.05
N THR A 486 -31.82 -26.73 3.75
CA THR A 486 -33.12 -27.10 3.18
C THR A 486 -33.17 -26.87 1.67
N TRP A 487 -32.54 -25.78 1.20
CA TRP A 487 -32.67 -25.30 -0.18
C TRP A 487 -31.46 -25.62 -1.05
N THR A 488 -30.23 -25.52 -0.55
CA THR A 488 -29.02 -25.83 -1.35
C THR A 488 -29.01 -27.28 -1.88
N PRO A 489 -29.38 -28.33 -1.13
CA PRO A 489 -29.49 -29.68 -1.68
C PRO A 489 -30.45 -29.76 -2.88
N LYS A 490 -31.64 -29.18 -2.75
CA LYS A 490 -32.68 -29.18 -3.80
C LYS A 490 -32.23 -28.42 -5.05
N LEU A 491 -31.60 -27.26 -4.88
CA LEU A 491 -31.01 -26.49 -5.99
C LEU A 491 -29.91 -27.31 -6.68
N LEU A 492 -29.04 -27.97 -5.92
CA LEU A 492 -28.00 -28.83 -6.49
C LEU A 492 -28.57 -30.05 -7.21
N ASP A 493 -29.71 -30.61 -6.79
CA ASP A 493 -30.39 -31.71 -7.48
C ASP A 493 -30.99 -31.24 -8.81
N ILE A 494 -31.70 -30.10 -8.80
CA ILE A 494 -32.28 -29.48 -10.01
C ILE A 494 -31.19 -29.11 -11.03
N LEU A 495 -30.14 -28.42 -10.60
CA LEU A 495 -29.04 -27.99 -11.48
C LEU A 495 -28.27 -29.18 -12.06
N HIS A 496 -28.06 -30.23 -11.28
CA HIS A 496 -27.39 -31.46 -11.74
C HIS A 496 -28.27 -32.22 -12.75
N ALA A 497 -29.59 -32.31 -12.52
CA ALA A 497 -30.52 -32.92 -13.47
C ALA A 497 -30.62 -32.12 -14.78
N ALA A 498 -30.58 -30.79 -14.71
CA ALA A 498 -30.53 -29.90 -15.87
C ALA A 498 -29.14 -29.79 -16.53
N GLN A 499 -28.11 -30.48 -15.99
CA GLN A 499 -26.71 -30.38 -16.38
C GLN A 499 -26.16 -28.93 -16.42
N ALA A 500 -26.76 -28.03 -15.64
CA ALA A 500 -26.55 -26.59 -15.69
C ALA A 500 -25.52 -26.13 -14.64
N PRO A 501 -24.33 -25.64 -15.04
CA PRO A 501 -23.33 -25.14 -14.10
C PRO A 501 -23.73 -23.77 -13.53
N ALA A 502 -23.74 -23.65 -12.20
CA ALA A 502 -24.06 -22.41 -11.49
C ALA A 502 -22.92 -21.97 -10.54
N THR A 503 -23.02 -20.72 -10.07
CA THR A 503 -22.12 -20.14 -9.06
C THR A 503 -22.89 -19.79 -7.79
N PHE A 504 -22.51 -20.42 -6.67
CA PHE A 504 -23.05 -20.15 -5.34
C PHE A 504 -22.16 -19.14 -4.61
N PHE A 505 -22.72 -17.99 -4.25
CA PHE A 505 -22.13 -17.06 -3.30
C PHE A 505 -22.55 -17.49 -1.89
N VAL A 506 -21.57 -17.87 -1.07
CA VAL A 506 -21.78 -18.50 0.24
C VAL A 506 -21.36 -17.59 1.39
N VAL A 507 -22.22 -17.51 2.40
CA VAL A 507 -22.00 -16.82 3.66
C VAL A 507 -20.95 -17.58 4.46
N GLY A 508 -19.91 -16.87 4.92
CA GLY A 508 -18.78 -17.50 5.63
C GLY A 508 -19.19 -18.31 6.87
N LEU A 509 -20.25 -17.91 7.56
CA LEU A 509 -20.82 -18.61 8.72
C LEU A 509 -21.52 -19.91 8.30
N GLN A 510 -22.40 -19.87 7.31
CA GLN A 510 -23.12 -21.05 6.81
C GLN A 510 -22.15 -22.08 6.21
N ALA A 511 -21.11 -21.62 5.49
CA ALA A 511 -20.07 -22.49 4.95
C ALA A 511 -19.22 -23.18 6.04
N GLN A 512 -19.08 -22.57 7.23
CA GLN A 512 -18.45 -23.21 8.41
C GLN A 512 -19.39 -24.20 9.11
N GLN A 513 -20.70 -23.92 9.12
CA GLN A 513 -21.71 -24.77 9.76
C GLN A 513 -22.07 -26.00 8.90
N TYR A 514 -22.10 -25.87 7.58
CA TYR A 514 -22.48 -26.92 6.63
C TYR A 514 -21.38 -27.25 5.60
N PRO A 515 -20.14 -27.59 6.01
CA PRO A 515 -19.04 -27.91 5.10
C PRO A 515 -19.26 -29.21 4.31
N GLY A 516 -20.30 -29.98 4.61
CA GLY A 516 -20.78 -31.07 3.74
C GLY A 516 -21.39 -30.54 2.44
N LEU A 517 -22.20 -29.49 2.51
CA LEU A 517 -22.94 -28.94 1.36
C LEU A 517 -22.00 -28.20 0.39
N VAL A 518 -21.07 -27.39 0.91
CA VAL A 518 -20.03 -26.74 0.08
C VAL A 518 -19.17 -27.77 -0.67
N ARG A 519 -18.97 -28.97 -0.10
CA ARG A 519 -18.30 -30.07 -0.81
C ARG A 519 -19.20 -30.74 -1.86
N GLN A 520 -20.52 -30.76 -1.68
CA GLN A 520 -21.48 -31.24 -2.68
C GLN A 520 -21.64 -30.27 -3.85
N GLU A 521 -21.65 -28.95 -3.60
CA GLU A 521 -21.59 -27.89 -4.63
C GLU A 521 -20.42 -28.16 -5.59
N VAL A 522 -19.20 -28.17 -5.04
CA VAL A 522 -17.96 -28.36 -5.82
C VAL A 522 -17.88 -29.75 -6.46
N ALA A 523 -18.32 -30.80 -5.76
CA ALA A 523 -18.30 -32.17 -6.32
C ALA A 523 -19.27 -32.37 -7.49
N ARG A 524 -20.36 -31.60 -7.57
CA ARG A 524 -21.32 -31.60 -8.69
C ARG A 524 -20.95 -30.61 -9.79
N GLY A 525 -19.74 -30.05 -9.77
CA GLY A 525 -19.23 -29.14 -10.81
C GLY A 525 -19.66 -27.68 -10.66
N MET A 526 -20.33 -27.31 -9.57
CA MET A 526 -20.70 -25.92 -9.30
C MET A 526 -19.48 -25.13 -8.83
N ARG A 527 -19.53 -23.80 -9.01
CA ARG A 527 -18.53 -22.87 -8.49
C ARG A 527 -19.02 -22.29 -7.17
N SER A 528 -18.16 -22.18 -6.16
CA SER A 528 -18.49 -21.54 -4.88
C SER A 528 -17.59 -20.33 -4.65
N ALA A 529 -18.19 -19.18 -4.34
CA ALA A 529 -17.57 -17.88 -4.07
C ALA A 529 -18.01 -17.40 -2.67
N ARG A 530 -17.30 -16.47 -2.00
CA ARG A 530 -17.68 -16.03 -0.65
C ARG A 530 -18.36 -14.65 -0.68
N THR A 531 -19.58 -14.56 -0.17
CA THR A 531 -20.31 -13.29 0.02
C THR A 531 -19.65 -12.46 1.14
N ARG A 532 -19.37 -11.18 0.90
CA ARG A 532 -18.67 -10.29 1.85
C ARG A 532 -19.63 -9.68 2.89
N SER A 533 -20.19 -10.51 3.76
CA SER A 533 -21.16 -10.11 4.79
C SER A 533 -20.63 -8.99 5.69
N ARG A 534 -21.34 -7.85 5.74
CA ARG A 534 -20.91 -6.59 6.37
C ARG A 534 -21.00 -6.62 7.90
N THR A 535 -20.11 -7.37 8.55
CA THR A 535 -20.01 -7.49 10.02
C THR A 535 -18.79 -6.76 10.57
N ARG A 536 -18.93 -6.08 11.71
CA ARG A 536 -17.84 -5.35 12.39
C ARG A 536 -16.79 -6.32 12.95
N THR A 537 -15.68 -6.50 12.27
CA THR A 537 -14.55 -7.32 12.73
C THR A 537 -13.58 -6.53 13.61
N SER A 538 -13.96 -6.27 14.86
CA SER A 538 -13.01 -5.93 15.92
C SER A 538 -12.37 -7.22 16.46
N ALA A 539 -11.04 -7.25 16.53
CA ALA A 539 -10.19 -8.31 17.12
C ALA A 539 -10.32 -9.72 16.50
N TRP A 540 -9.29 -10.13 15.76
CA TRP A 540 -8.97 -11.55 15.50
C TRP A 540 -7.47 -11.78 15.75
N SER A 541 -7.16 -12.73 16.63
CA SER A 541 -5.82 -13.32 16.78
C SER A 541 -5.80 -14.70 16.08
N PRO A 542 -4.68 -15.14 15.49
CA PRO A 542 -4.66 -16.35 14.67
C PRO A 542 -4.71 -17.65 15.51
N PRO A 543 -5.61 -18.60 15.22
CA PRO A 543 -5.56 -19.95 15.77
C PRO A 543 -4.48 -20.81 15.08
N PRO A 544 -4.02 -21.92 15.72
CA PRO A 544 -2.88 -22.69 15.21
C PRO A 544 -3.21 -23.60 14.00
N ARG A 545 -2.33 -23.52 13.00
CA ARG A 545 -2.04 -24.48 11.91
C ARG A 545 -3.00 -25.68 11.73
N CYS A 546 -3.93 -25.57 10.79
CA CYS A 546 -4.52 -26.73 10.09
C CYS A 546 -4.29 -26.56 8.58
N GLY A 547 -3.40 -27.35 7.99
CA GLY A 547 -3.08 -27.28 6.56
C GLY A 547 -4.06 -28.09 5.71
N TRP A 548 -4.58 -27.50 4.63
CA TRP A 548 -5.46 -28.16 3.66
C TRP A 548 -4.87 -28.04 2.25
N SER A 549 -4.30 -29.13 1.73
CA SER A 549 -3.74 -29.20 0.38
C SER A 549 -4.78 -29.67 -0.64
N TRP A 550 -5.18 -28.78 -1.55
CA TRP A 550 -6.04 -29.12 -2.70
C TRP A 550 -5.20 -29.23 -3.97
N THR A 551 -4.78 -30.45 -4.33
CA THR A 551 -3.97 -30.72 -5.53
C THR A 551 -4.43 -31.97 -6.29
N ARG A 552 -4.35 -31.88 -7.63
CA ARG A 552 -4.52 -32.96 -8.65
C ARG A 552 -5.91 -33.64 -8.77
N ARG A 553 -6.59 -33.35 -9.88
CA ARG A 553 -7.14 -34.38 -10.79
C ARG A 553 -6.95 -33.92 -12.25
N SER A 554 -5.96 -34.49 -12.92
CA SER A 554 -5.67 -34.26 -14.34
C SER A 554 -5.04 -35.53 -14.92
N ALA A 555 -5.85 -36.58 -15.04
CA ALA A 555 -5.51 -37.83 -15.73
C ALA A 555 -6.78 -38.64 -16.00
N CYS A 556 -7.11 -38.82 -17.28
CA CYS A 556 -7.93 -39.92 -17.78
C CYS A 556 -7.19 -40.52 -19.00
N CYS A 557 -7.56 -41.72 -19.44
CA CYS A 557 -6.92 -42.51 -20.51
C CYS A 557 -5.66 -43.32 -20.13
N ARG A 558 -5.85 -44.35 -19.30
CA ARG A 558 -5.70 -45.76 -19.76
C ARG A 558 -6.15 -46.76 -18.69
N ALA A 559 -6.97 -47.71 -19.09
CA ALA A 559 -7.24 -48.92 -18.32
C ALA A 559 -6.69 -50.12 -19.09
N SER A 560 -6.10 -51.08 -18.37
CA SER A 560 -6.28 -52.54 -18.50
C SER A 560 -5.01 -53.36 -18.19
N TRP A 561 -5.23 -54.59 -17.69
CA TRP A 561 -4.28 -55.68 -17.45
C TRP A 561 -3.18 -55.51 -16.38
N GLY A 562 -2.78 -56.65 -15.80
CA GLY A 562 -1.58 -56.79 -14.96
C GLY A 562 -1.84 -57.02 -13.46
N ALA A 563 -2.03 -58.28 -13.04
CA ALA A 563 -1.99 -58.67 -11.63
C ALA A 563 -0.58 -59.06 -11.20
N ALA A 564 -0.22 -58.86 -9.92
CA ALA A 564 0.25 -59.91 -9.00
C ALA A 564 1.12 -59.44 -7.80
N ARG A 565 0.89 -60.12 -6.66
CA ARG A 565 1.83 -60.47 -5.55
C ARG A 565 2.40 -59.37 -4.65
N CYS A 566 2.26 -59.62 -3.35
CA CYS A 566 3.02 -59.01 -2.26
C CYS A 566 4.45 -59.57 -2.18
N SER A 567 5.35 -58.82 -1.52
CA SER A 567 6.44 -59.40 -0.72
C SER A 567 6.87 -58.43 0.40
N SER A 568 7.71 -58.90 1.33
CA SER A 568 7.90 -58.27 2.66
C SER A 568 9.37 -58.12 3.07
N GLY A 569 9.72 -57.04 3.79
CA GLY A 569 10.99 -56.89 4.53
C GLY A 569 11.56 -55.47 4.50
N ARG A 570 12.48 -55.06 5.38
CA ARG A 570 13.03 -55.70 6.62
C ARG A 570 13.56 -54.59 7.58
N ARG A 571 14.01 -54.94 8.80
CA ARG A 571 14.42 -54.00 9.89
C ARG A 571 15.94 -53.89 10.13
N SER A 572 16.36 -52.74 10.68
CA SER A 572 17.58 -52.42 11.48
C SER A 572 17.27 -51.20 12.40
N ARG A 573 17.89 -50.78 13.53
CA ARG A 573 18.99 -51.19 14.47
C ARG A 573 20.43 -51.00 13.96
N ARG A 574 21.38 -50.31 14.63
CA ARG A 574 21.61 -49.74 16.00
C ARG A 574 22.26 -48.32 15.87
N THR A 575 22.59 -47.44 16.83
CA THR A 575 22.43 -47.22 18.31
C THR A 575 22.56 -45.69 18.60
N TRP A 576 21.98 -45.08 19.65
CA TRP A 576 22.58 -44.68 20.96
C TRP A 576 24.02 -44.09 20.93
N SER A 577 24.27 -42.93 21.56
CA SER A 577 24.42 -42.77 23.04
C SER A 577 23.87 -41.43 23.65
N ARG A 578 24.14 -41.17 24.95
CA ARG A 578 23.62 -40.07 25.82
C ARG A 578 24.65 -39.67 26.89
N PRO A 579 24.57 -38.44 27.48
CA PRO A 579 24.07 -38.26 28.87
C PRO A 579 22.77 -37.41 28.92
N ARG A 580 21.79 -37.51 29.86
CA ARG A 580 21.71 -37.31 31.35
C ARG A 580 21.98 -35.84 31.75
N ARG A 581 21.22 -35.16 32.65
CA ARG A 581 20.07 -35.42 33.58
C ARG A 581 19.32 -34.05 33.76
N SER A 582 18.10 -33.82 34.28
CA SER A 582 16.98 -34.54 34.94
C SER A 582 15.63 -34.12 34.25
N ARG A 583 14.35 -34.10 34.70
CA ARG A 583 13.51 -34.29 35.93
C ARG A 583 13.56 -33.18 37.01
N ARG A 584 12.47 -32.73 37.68
CA ARG A 584 11.02 -33.13 37.82
C ARG A 584 10.10 -31.90 37.55
N ALA A 585 8.82 -31.92 37.13
CA ALA A 585 7.61 -32.74 37.41
C ALA A 585 6.98 -32.48 38.82
N CYS A 586 5.65 -32.38 39.04
CA CYS A 586 4.48 -32.52 38.15
C CYS A 586 3.15 -31.93 38.72
N CYS A 587 2.18 -31.63 37.84
CA CYS A 587 0.71 -31.76 37.95
C CYS A 587 -0.12 -31.50 39.27
N SER A 588 -1.00 -30.48 39.19
CA SER A 588 -2.49 -30.61 39.05
C SER A 588 -3.50 -30.23 40.16
N ARG A 589 -4.76 -30.02 39.69
CA ARG A 589 -6.09 -29.93 40.35
C ARG A 589 -6.56 -28.55 40.88
N ARG A 590 -7.89 -28.46 41.11
CA ARG A 590 -8.72 -27.24 41.23
C ARG A 590 -9.61 -27.29 42.49
N ALA A 591 -9.93 -26.11 43.06
CA ALA A 591 -11.18 -25.80 43.79
C ALA A 591 -11.42 -26.55 45.14
N PRO A 592 -12.38 -26.15 46.01
CA PRO A 592 -13.46 -25.17 45.83
C PRO A 592 -13.58 -24.08 46.95
N TRP A 593 -14.77 -23.50 47.10
CA TRP A 593 -15.11 -22.37 47.99
C TRP A 593 -15.30 -22.76 49.48
N GLY A 594 -15.20 -21.77 50.38
CA GLY A 594 -15.66 -21.84 51.78
C GLY A 594 -15.71 -20.44 52.42
N THR A 595 -16.66 -20.17 53.34
CA THR A 595 -16.89 -18.81 53.89
C THR A 595 -17.12 -18.81 55.41
N ARG A 596 -16.57 -17.83 56.15
CA ARG A 596 -17.30 -16.85 57.03
C ARG A 596 -16.48 -16.20 58.18
N ARG A 597 -16.60 -14.85 58.24
CA ARG A 597 -16.89 -13.96 59.40
C ARG A 597 -15.83 -13.62 60.49
N SER A 598 -16.16 -12.49 61.15
CA SER A 598 -15.60 -11.80 62.34
C SER A 598 -14.18 -11.22 62.24
N GLY A 599 -13.93 -9.97 62.67
CA GLY A 599 -14.86 -8.90 63.07
C GLY A 599 -14.22 -7.74 63.86
N TRP A 600 -14.88 -6.56 63.86
CA TRP A 600 -14.59 -5.37 64.71
C TRP A 600 -13.22 -4.66 64.47
N ALA A 601 -13.02 -3.37 64.79
CA ALA A 601 -13.96 -2.24 64.84
C ALA A 601 -13.26 -0.87 64.66
N SER A 602 -13.98 0.05 64.00
CA SER A 602 -13.93 1.53 64.01
C SER A 602 -12.89 2.34 64.82
N THR A 603 -12.49 3.47 64.21
CA THR A 603 -12.70 4.80 64.85
C THR A 603 -13.10 5.87 63.82
N ARG A 604 -13.89 6.87 64.24
CA ARG A 604 -14.28 8.09 63.48
C ARG A 604 -14.28 9.29 64.44
N ARG A 605 -13.85 10.47 63.98
CA ARG A 605 -14.33 11.82 64.39
C ARG A 605 -14.02 12.78 63.22
N THR A 606 -14.96 13.34 62.46
CA THR A 606 -16.08 14.29 62.72
C THR A 606 -15.66 15.73 62.94
N GLY A 607 -16.04 16.62 62.02
CA GLY A 607 -16.09 18.08 62.14
C GLY A 607 -17.22 18.63 61.25
N ARG A 608 -17.85 19.75 61.62
CA ARG A 608 -19.02 20.34 60.92
C ARG A 608 -18.66 21.62 60.15
N SER A 609 -19.52 21.99 59.19
CA SER A 609 -19.49 23.24 58.42
C SER A 609 -19.71 24.50 59.28
N PRO A 610 -19.48 25.70 58.72
CA PRO A 610 -20.60 26.41 58.08
C PRO A 610 -20.28 26.87 56.63
N ALA A 611 -21.22 27.59 56.00
CA ALA A 611 -21.22 27.88 54.55
C ALA A 611 -21.07 29.38 54.21
N ARG A 612 -20.66 29.70 52.96
CA ARG A 612 -21.10 30.93 52.27
C ARG A 612 -20.89 30.94 50.73
N THR A 613 -22.00 31.14 50.01
CA THR A 613 -22.19 31.93 48.76
C THR A 613 -21.34 31.72 47.48
N ARG A 614 -22.08 31.56 46.36
CA ARG A 614 -21.90 32.04 44.95
C ARG A 614 -22.11 30.90 43.93
N SER A 615 -22.76 31.06 42.78
CA SER A 615 -23.77 32.03 42.29
C SER A 615 -24.29 31.52 40.92
N CYS A 616 -25.55 31.77 40.53
CA CYS A 616 -26.12 31.21 39.29
C CYS A 616 -26.65 32.26 38.28
N GLY A 617 -26.24 32.13 37.02
CA GLY A 617 -26.84 32.74 35.83
C GLY A 617 -26.34 34.14 35.44
N PRO A 618 -26.76 34.68 34.27
CA PRO A 618 -27.70 34.09 33.30
C PRO A 618 -27.28 34.17 31.80
N CYS A 619 -28.24 33.82 30.94
CA CYS A 619 -28.41 34.18 29.52
C CYS A 619 -27.79 33.34 28.40
N CYS A 620 -28.67 32.95 27.46
CA CYS A 620 -28.37 32.43 26.12
C CYS A 620 -28.64 33.53 25.08
N SER A 621 -28.02 33.44 23.90
CA SER A 621 -28.48 34.22 22.73
C SER A 621 -28.33 33.47 21.38
N ARG A 622 -29.48 33.09 20.82
CA ARG A 622 -29.81 33.02 19.38
C ARG A 622 -28.86 32.23 18.43
N CYS A 623 -29.29 31.00 18.08
CA CYS A 623 -29.25 30.57 16.67
C CYS A 623 -30.63 30.77 16.03
N ARG A 624 -30.67 31.24 14.78
CA ARG A 624 -31.88 31.36 13.95
C ARG A 624 -31.84 30.37 12.79
N THR A 625 -33.02 30.11 12.21
CA THR A 625 -33.31 29.19 11.08
C THR A 625 -33.32 27.70 11.45
N GLY A 626 -34.26 26.96 10.86
CA GLY A 626 -34.78 25.74 11.47
C GLY A 626 -34.63 24.48 10.63
N ARG A 627 -34.23 23.39 11.29
CA ARG A 627 -34.59 22.00 10.95
C ARG A 627 -34.81 21.23 12.26
N VAL A 628 -35.98 20.62 12.42
CA VAL A 628 -36.25 19.76 13.58
C VAL A 628 -35.36 18.52 13.50
N ARG A 629 -34.57 18.26 14.54
CA ARG A 629 -33.84 17.00 14.72
C ARG A 629 -34.22 16.35 16.05
N TRP A 630 -34.38 15.04 16.01
CA TRP A 630 -34.68 14.22 17.18
C TRP A 630 -33.41 14.05 18.04
N CYS A 631 -33.46 14.43 19.31
CA CYS A 631 -32.38 14.15 20.27
C CYS A 631 -32.55 12.76 20.88
N CYS A 632 -31.45 12.00 20.94
CA CYS A 632 -31.40 10.69 21.60
C CYS A 632 -30.56 10.80 22.87
N CYS A 633 -31.21 10.87 24.04
CA CYS A 633 -30.52 10.88 25.33
C CYS A 633 -30.22 9.45 25.79
N THR A 634 -28.94 9.08 25.87
CA THR A 634 -28.49 7.78 26.38
C THR A 634 -28.09 7.86 27.84
N THR A 635 -28.95 7.41 28.75
CA THR A 635 -28.61 7.17 30.16
C THR A 635 -28.08 5.74 30.36
N ARG A 636 -27.16 5.56 31.33
CA ARG A 636 -26.61 4.24 31.69
C ARG A 636 -27.59 3.46 32.60
N ALA A 637 -28.42 2.60 32.03
CA ALA A 637 -28.98 1.40 32.69
C ALA A 637 -29.62 0.46 31.65
N GLY A 638 -29.85 -0.81 32.02
CA GLY A 638 -30.34 -1.84 31.10
C GLY A 638 -31.82 -1.73 30.71
N THR A 639 -32.15 -2.29 29.54
CA THR A 639 -33.47 -2.82 29.12
C THR A 639 -34.71 -1.90 29.21
N ALA A 640 -35.10 -1.30 28.08
CA ALA A 640 -36.49 -0.88 27.82
C ALA A 640 -36.83 -0.89 26.31
N ARG A 641 -38.12 -1.06 25.97
CA ARG A 641 -38.63 -1.00 24.59
C ARG A 641 -38.83 0.46 24.13
N ARG A 642 -38.61 0.75 22.84
CA ARG A 642 -38.91 2.09 22.26
C ARG A 642 -40.41 2.29 22.07
N ARG A 643 -40.94 3.44 22.48
CA ARG A 643 -42.19 4.04 21.99
C ARG A 643 -41.99 5.56 21.84
N TRP A 644 -42.61 6.15 20.82
CA TRP A 644 -42.60 7.59 20.55
C TRP A 644 -43.99 8.18 20.79
N ARG A 645 -44.06 9.43 21.26
CA ARG A 645 -45.27 10.28 21.22
C ARG A 645 -44.87 11.76 21.04
N PRO A 646 -45.66 12.56 20.30
CA PRO A 646 -45.48 14.01 20.20
C PRO A 646 -46.23 14.76 21.31
N CYS A 647 -45.77 15.96 21.65
CA CYS A 647 -46.52 16.91 22.48
C CYS A 647 -47.27 17.92 21.59
N ARG A 648 -48.46 18.36 22.03
CA ARG A 648 -49.20 19.50 21.45
C ARG A 648 -48.91 20.77 22.25
N ALA A 649 -49.12 21.93 21.63
CA ALA A 649 -48.98 23.24 22.25
C ALA A 649 -50.35 23.84 22.64
N SER A 650 -50.35 24.57 23.75
CA SER A 650 -51.40 25.47 24.25
C SER A 650 -50.77 26.34 25.35
N SER A 651 -51.13 27.59 25.63
CA SER A 651 -51.93 28.63 24.92
C SER A 651 -51.99 29.87 25.86
N VAL A 652 -52.48 31.04 25.38
CA VAL A 652 -52.83 32.25 26.21
C VAL A 652 -51.59 33.01 26.76
N SER A 653 -51.47 34.35 26.68
CA SER A 653 -52.16 35.41 25.90
C SER A 653 -51.30 36.67 25.80
N CYS A 654 -51.64 37.60 24.89
CA CYS A 654 -50.93 38.86 24.66
C CYS A 654 -51.52 40.05 25.45
N ALA A 655 -50.67 41.03 25.81
CA ALA A 655 -51.03 42.45 25.98
C ALA A 655 -49.76 43.32 25.79
N PRO A 656 -49.77 44.44 25.01
CA PRO A 656 -48.57 45.25 24.72
C PRO A 656 -48.61 46.69 25.25
N THR A 657 -47.44 47.27 25.53
CA THR A 657 -47.03 48.70 25.43
C THR A 657 -45.63 48.86 26.08
N GLY A 658 -44.71 49.71 25.62
CA GLY A 658 -44.71 50.60 24.45
C GLY A 658 -43.29 51.06 24.07
N THR A 659 -43.19 52.16 23.33
CA THR A 659 -41.97 52.92 22.95
C THR A 659 -41.01 53.20 24.12
N GLY A 660 -39.70 53.38 23.92
CA GLY A 660 -38.89 53.46 22.70
C GLY A 660 -37.48 54.04 23.00
N TRP A 661 -36.68 54.27 21.94
CA TRP A 661 -35.21 54.43 21.92
C TRP A 661 -34.43 53.11 22.04
#